data_AF-M0QCB9-F1
#
_entry.id   AF-M0QCB9-F1
#
_cell.length_a   1.000
_cell.length_b   1.000
_cell.length_c   1.000
_cell.angle_alpha   90.00
_cell.angle_beta   90.00
_cell.angle_gamma   90.00
#
_symmetry.space_group_name_H-M   'P 1'
#
loop_
_entity.id
_entity.type
_entity.pdbx_description
1 polymer ?
#
loop_
_entity_poly.entity_id
_entity_poly.type
_entity_poly.pdbx_seq_one_letter_code
_entity_poly.pdbx_strand_id
1 'polypeptide(L)'
;MPERPSLFRVIVVAALVVSLSCTGGAVSAAAPTDPVPQQSFQSIGTAPDAAFSSYRSEYSVVLPVSPGITPTRISGTTQLPPGVVGGYIDVYDGERLLSRTSVPNVPSTGISLPLVGVEVENNAIDITLRAFLSVAGICQFDSQTPFRLVDLGVSYQGRPAVPTTVADFLPPILDVLDVFVPQAPSPAEGSAAVELAAAVVARYGTATVDIRVRALQAGREEPTSDFAPTERHIVIREDAEPGLHLESGRFGPYLILGGIGQQLLAQTALLTSQLEQIALTSSAIAGPSGPAPELTPRATTLADLGVGDLDVVAESRPTVSFGVDQTRLGRPAKNVRVELRGSYTPPPEGSGGRLAVRVGDTVTDSWPTDRSGNFDRWLTIPDRLLERYTQVSVTVERGDDNGGCGQGQRTSLSLDSSSPLTFDNADPPLPPGLGSIPQSLQPRISLGWSVGDFADVARGVEIVSGLQRMTSVPLGIDVLPFPDAKSSGQGTILIDARGDEAQDLPLPVRADGDTVTVTGDGAPNTLTLQPQLRFGALQVYRDGARTILVATSNGASNQLDALVTWLGSGADRWPQLSGDAVIKVAGREPLSVTAPPAPEDTSAKWSPGRVVAVAAAVVAVAVIGLSVAWLLRRRSRRTP
;
A
#
# COMPACT_ATOMS: atom_id res chain seq x y z
N MET A 1 12.41 91.39 -12.93
CA MET A 1 12.17 92.68 -12.25
C MET A 1 10.74 92.68 -11.75
N PRO A 2 10.40 93.32 -10.62
CA PRO A 2 11.10 93.44 -9.33
C PRO A 2 10.11 93.07 -8.16
N GLU A 3 10.55 92.78 -6.94
CA GLU A 3 10.61 93.67 -5.76
C GLU A 3 9.76 93.16 -4.58
N ARG A 4 10.26 93.50 -3.37
CA ARG A 4 9.87 93.22 -1.96
C ARG A 4 8.45 93.73 -1.57
N PRO A 5 7.92 93.63 -0.31
CA PRO A 5 8.56 93.30 1.00
C PRO A 5 7.77 92.45 2.05
N SER A 6 8.53 92.02 3.07
CA SER A 6 8.31 92.01 4.55
C SER A 6 7.15 91.30 5.28
N LEU A 7 7.57 90.35 6.15
CA LEU A 7 7.31 90.21 7.62
C LEU A 7 5.87 90.05 8.17
N PHE A 8 5.58 88.89 8.81
CA PHE A 8 5.29 88.78 10.26
C PHE A 8 5.23 87.30 10.76
N ARG A 9 5.96 87.06 11.87
CA ARG A 9 5.93 86.04 12.95
C ARG A 9 5.00 84.79 12.89
N VAL A 10 5.51 83.63 13.33
CA VAL A 10 5.17 82.91 14.60
C VAL A 10 6.23 81.81 14.90
N ILE A 11 6.62 81.66 16.17
CA ILE A 11 7.64 80.75 16.77
C ILE A 11 6.93 79.50 17.35
N VAL A 12 7.21 78.28 16.87
CA VAL A 12 7.97 77.12 17.45
C VAL A 12 7.68 76.69 18.90
N VAL A 13 7.25 75.43 19.07
CA VAL A 13 7.79 74.48 20.06
C VAL A 13 7.87 73.09 19.40
N ALA A 14 9.06 72.48 19.43
CA ALA A 14 9.36 71.14 18.92
C ALA A 14 9.72 70.21 20.09
N ALA A 15 9.22 68.97 20.05
CA ALA A 15 9.71 67.85 20.85
C ALA A 15 10.00 66.69 19.90
N LEU A 16 11.27 66.26 19.88
CA LEU A 16 11.85 65.25 19.02
C LEU A 16 11.82 63.91 19.77
N VAL A 17 11.10 62.90 19.26
CA VAL A 17 11.22 61.51 19.71
C VAL A 17 11.89 60.72 18.59
N VAL A 18 13.07 60.17 18.90
CA VAL A 18 13.84 59.28 18.03
C VAL A 18 13.22 57.89 18.13
N SER A 19 12.60 57.41 17.05
CA SER A 19 12.15 56.02 16.90
C SER A 19 13.20 55.20 16.15
N LEU A 20 13.81 54.25 16.87
CA LEU A 20 14.61 53.16 16.33
C LEU A 20 13.77 52.35 15.32
N SER A 21 14.26 52.26 14.09
CA SER A 21 13.66 51.42 13.05
C SER A 21 14.18 49.98 13.19
N CYS A 22 13.40 49.11 13.82
CA CYS A 22 13.56 47.66 13.68
C CYS A 22 12.99 47.24 12.32
N THR A 23 13.86 46.82 11.41
CA THR A 23 13.47 46.12 10.18
C THR A 23 13.03 44.70 10.53
N GLY A 24 11.75 44.54 10.91
CA GLY A 24 11.08 43.25 10.87
C GLY A 24 10.82 42.89 9.41
N GLY A 25 11.37 41.78 8.94
CA GLY A 25 11.03 41.24 7.63
C GLY A 25 9.54 40.90 7.59
N ALA A 26 8.78 41.62 6.77
CA ALA A 26 7.42 41.25 6.46
C ALA A 26 7.45 39.91 5.72
N VAL A 27 6.89 38.87 6.33
CA VAL A 27 6.49 37.67 5.61
C VAL A 27 5.41 38.14 4.65
N SER A 28 5.64 38.06 3.34
CA SER A 28 4.60 38.31 2.34
C SER A 28 3.45 37.34 2.61
N ALA A 29 2.35 37.86 3.15
CA ALA A 29 1.09 37.15 3.19
C ALA A 29 0.59 37.01 1.74
N ALA A 30 0.73 35.81 1.17
CA ALA A 30 0.08 35.43 -0.08
C ALA A 30 -1.46 35.40 0.14
N ALA A 31 -2.21 35.73 -0.91
CA ALA A 31 -3.66 35.86 -0.87
C ALA A 31 -4.38 34.55 -0.49
N PRO A 32 -5.60 34.60 0.10
CA PRO A 32 -6.34 33.45 0.63
C PRO A 32 -6.92 32.48 -0.43
N THR A 33 -6.33 32.43 -1.63
CA THR A 33 -6.86 31.70 -2.80
C THR A 33 -5.89 30.70 -3.41
N ASP A 34 -4.80 30.33 -2.72
CA ASP A 34 -3.92 29.29 -3.26
C ASP A 34 -4.67 27.96 -3.35
N PRO A 35 -4.84 27.37 -4.54
CA PRO A 35 -5.51 26.09 -4.69
C PRO A 35 -4.68 25.00 -4.01
N VAL A 36 -5.31 24.19 -3.16
CA VAL A 36 -4.70 22.92 -2.73
C VAL A 36 -4.55 22.07 -3.99
N PRO A 37 -3.38 21.47 -4.24
CA PRO A 37 -3.20 20.54 -5.34
C PRO A 37 -4.31 19.48 -5.33
N GLN A 38 -4.79 19.12 -6.51
CA GLN A 38 -5.74 18.02 -6.63
C GLN A 38 -5.13 16.76 -6.02
N GLN A 39 -5.88 16.12 -5.13
CA GLN A 39 -5.49 14.86 -4.52
C GLN A 39 -6.09 13.70 -5.32
N SER A 40 -5.29 12.70 -5.62
CA SER A 40 -5.80 11.45 -6.20
C SER A 40 -6.64 10.72 -5.16
N PHE A 41 -7.65 9.96 -5.57
CA PHE A 41 -8.41 9.13 -4.64
C PHE A 41 -7.49 8.12 -3.94
N GLN A 42 -6.53 7.55 -4.68
CA GLN A 42 -5.54 6.64 -4.11
C GLN A 42 -4.72 7.28 -2.99
N SER A 43 -4.27 8.54 -3.17
CA SER A 43 -3.43 9.21 -2.16
C SER A 43 -4.15 9.45 -0.83
N ILE A 44 -5.47 9.61 -0.88
CA ILE A 44 -6.33 9.79 0.31
C ILE A 44 -7.01 8.50 0.79
N GLY A 45 -6.61 7.34 0.25
CA GLY A 45 -7.06 6.03 0.70
C GLY A 45 -8.41 5.59 0.12
N THR A 46 -8.91 6.29 -0.88
CA THR A 46 -10.13 5.97 -1.63
C THR A 46 -9.79 5.18 -2.90
N ALA A 47 -10.68 4.31 -3.37
CA ALA A 47 -10.46 3.57 -4.61
C ALA A 47 -10.28 4.53 -5.81
N PRO A 48 -9.26 4.36 -6.66
CA PRO A 48 -8.96 5.30 -7.76
C PRO A 48 -10.01 5.28 -8.88
N ASP A 49 -10.82 4.22 -8.95
CA ASP A 49 -11.82 4.00 -9.99
C ASP A 49 -13.20 3.73 -9.38
N ALA A 50 -14.24 4.20 -10.07
CA ALA A 50 -15.63 3.87 -9.79
C ALA A 50 -16.24 3.11 -10.97
N ALA A 51 -16.76 1.91 -10.71
CA ALA A 51 -17.39 1.05 -11.72
C ALA A 51 -18.92 1.04 -11.57
N PHE A 52 -19.60 1.26 -12.69
CA PHE A 52 -21.05 1.34 -12.82
C PHE A 52 -21.51 0.22 -13.75
N SER A 53 -21.91 -0.91 -13.16
CA SER A 53 -22.20 -2.16 -13.88
C SER A 53 -23.58 -2.22 -14.53
N SER A 54 -24.33 -1.11 -14.53
CA SER A 54 -25.67 -1.01 -15.11
C SER A 54 -25.89 0.38 -15.71
N TYR A 55 -26.93 0.53 -16.55
CA TYR A 55 -27.37 1.84 -17.02
C TYR A 55 -27.99 2.71 -15.91
N ARG A 56 -28.34 2.10 -14.77
CA ARG A 56 -28.65 2.78 -13.51
C ARG A 56 -27.91 2.10 -12.38
N SER A 57 -26.93 2.79 -11.80
CA SER A 57 -26.12 2.27 -10.71
C SER A 57 -25.61 3.39 -9.84
N GLU A 58 -25.36 3.06 -8.57
CA GLU A 58 -24.89 3.99 -7.55
C GLU A 58 -23.49 3.56 -7.09
N TYR A 59 -22.69 4.53 -6.68
CA TYR A 59 -21.36 4.33 -6.12
C TYR A 59 -21.18 5.33 -4.96
N SER A 60 -21.05 4.82 -3.74
CA SER A 60 -20.83 5.63 -2.55
C SER A 60 -19.34 5.80 -2.30
N VAL A 61 -18.95 7.00 -1.86
CA VAL A 61 -17.56 7.33 -1.58
C VAL A 61 -17.46 8.28 -0.40
N VAL A 62 -16.57 7.92 0.53
CA VAL A 62 -16.18 8.77 1.65
C VAL A 62 -14.85 9.45 1.30
N LEU A 63 -14.81 10.78 1.43
CA LEU A 63 -13.61 11.57 1.17
C LEU A 63 -13.18 12.28 2.46
N PRO A 64 -11.94 12.10 2.93
CA PRO A 64 -11.43 12.84 4.07
C PRO A 64 -11.34 14.34 3.74
N VAL A 65 -11.52 15.17 4.76
CA VAL A 65 -11.43 16.62 4.67
C VAL A 65 -10.66 17.13 5.87
N SER A 66 -9.50 17.73 5.63
CA SER A 66 -8.74 18.37 6.71
C SER A 66 -9.42 19.67 7.17
N PRO A 67 -9.30 20.07 8.45
CA PRO A 67 -9.83 21.36 8.90
C PRO A 67 -9.29 22.53 8.07
N GLY A 68 -10.14 23.52 7.78
CA GLY A 68 -9.77 24.72 7.01
C GLY A 68 -9.84 24.58 5.48
N ILE A 69 -10.12 23.38 4.96
CA ILE A 69 -10.39 23.15 3.54
C ILE A 69 -11.77 22.56 3.32
N THR A 70 -12.32 22.79 2.12
CA THR A 70 -13.57 22.18 1.67
C THR A 70 -13.39 21.58 0.28
N PRO A 71 -13.94 20.38 0.01
CA PRO A 71 -13.89 19.77 -1.31
C PRO A 71 -14.79 20.54 -2.29
N THR A 72 -14.36 20.67 -3.54
CA THR A 72 -15.02 21.52 -4.54
C THR A 72 -15.48 20.77 -5.78
N ARG A 73 -14.70 19.79 -6.23
CA ARG A 73 -15.03 18.94 -7.38
C ARG A 73 -14.34 17.59 -7.28
N ILE A 74 -14.97 16.57 -7.82
CA ILE A 74 -14.33 15.33 -8.24
C ILE A 74 -14.04 15.43 -9.73
N SER A 75 -12.90 14.93 -10.15
CA SER A 75 -12.53 14.84 -11.57
C SER A 75 -11.92 13.49 -11.88
N GLY A 76 -12.00 13.07 -13.13
CA GLY A 76 -11.44 11.83 -13.62
C GLY A 76 -11.73 11.67 -15.10
N THR A 77 -11.58 10.46 -15.62
CA THR A 77 -11.77 10.13 -17.03
C THR A 77 -12.86 9.09 -17.21
N THR A 78 -13.76 9.29 -18.18
CA THR A 78 -14.84 8.32 -18.47
C THR A 78 -14.39 7.23 -19.42
N GLN A 79 -14.57 5.97 -19.05
CA GLN A 79 -14.46 4.82 -19.95
C GLN A 79 -15.86 4.28 -20.26
N LEU A 80 -16.30 4.47 -21.49
CA LEU A 80 -17.62 4.08 -21.97
C LEU A 80 -17.58 2.64 -22.50
N PRO A 81 -18.50 1.76 -22.08
CA PRO A 81 -18.63 0.45 -22.68
C PRO A 81 -19.37 0.52 -24.02
N PRO A 82 -19.28 -0.52 -24.87
CA PRO A 82 -19.98 -0.56 -26.14
C PRO A 82 -21.49 -0.31 -25.99
N GLY A 83 -22.05 0.51 -26.88
CA GLY A 83 -23.49 0.82 -26.90
C GLY A 83 -23.92 1.97 -25.99
N VAL A 84 -23.08 2.44 -25.05
CA VAL A 84 -23.37 3.66 -24.28
C VAL A 84 -23.11 4.90 -25.14
N VAL A 85 -24.15 5.73 -25.29
CA VAL A 85 -24.13 6.93 -26.15
C VAL A 85 -24.19 8.25 -25.36
N GLY A 86 -24.24 8.18 -24.03
CA GLY A 86 -24.24 9.34 -23.14
C GLY A 86 -24.95 9.05 -21.83
N GLY A 87 -25.41 10.11 -21.17
CA GLY A 87 -26.13 10.01 -19.89
C GLY A 87 -25.82 11.18 -18.97
N TYR A 88 -26.04 10.97 -17.68
CA TYR A 88 -25.63 11.90 -16.62
C TYR A 88 -25.25 11.16 -15.34
N ILE A 89 -24.41 11.81 -14.53
CA ILE A 89 -24.06 11.40 -13.17
C ILE A 89 -24.56 12.47 -12.23
N ASP A 90 -25.34 12.05 -11.24
CA ASP A 90 -25.81 12.87 -10.14
C ASP A 90 -24.92 12.66 -8.92
N VAL A 91 -24.58 13.74 -8.22
CA VAL A 91 -23.88 13.69 -6.93
C VAL A 91 -24.87 14.00 -5.82
N TYR A 92 -24.98 13.10 -4.85
CA TYR A 92 -25.84 13.25 -3.69
C TYR A 92 -25.05 13.34 -2.38
N ASP A 93 -25.56 14.15 -1.47
CA ASP A 93 -25.20 14.19 -0.05
C ASP A 93 -26.44 13.76 0.73
N GLY A 94 -26.44 12.53 1.23
CA GLY A 94 -27.65 11.82 1.67
C GLY A 94 -28.72 11.78 0.56
N GLU A 95 -29.88 12.39 0.81
CA GLU A 95 -30.96 12.50 -0.19
C GLU A 95 -30.90 13.77 -1.05
N ARG A 96 -30.00 14.71 -0.73
CA ARG A 96 -29.91 16.01 -1.39
C ARG A 96 -29.05 15.92 -2.65
N LEU A 97 -29.62 16.28 -3.80
CA LEU A 97 -28.89 16.41 -5.05
C LEU A 97 -27.99 17.66 -5.00
N LEU A 98 -26.68 17.48 -5.09
CA LEU A 98 -25.71 18.57 -5.17
C LEU A 98 -25.50 19.05 -6.61
N SER A 99 -25.30 18.11 -7.53
CA SER A 99 -25.02 18.44 -8.93
C SER A 99 -25.43 17.31 -9.89
N ARG A 100 -25.66 17.69 -11.15
CA ARG A 100 -25.89 16.78 -12.28
C ARG A 100 -24.93 17.11 -13.40
N THR A 101 -24.15 16.13 -13.83
CA THR A 101 -23.12 16.29 -14.87
C THR A 101 -23.39 15.35 -16.02
N SER A 102 -23.39 15.83 -17.27
CA SER A 102 -23.57 14.96 -18.43
C SER A 102 -22.34 14.09 -18.67
N VAL A 103 -22.56 12.81 -18.98
CA VAL A 103 -21.50 11.88 -19.39
C VAL A 103 -21.14 12.18 -20.85
N PRO A 104 -19.87 12.50 -21.17
CA PRO A 104 -19.43 12.69 -22.55
C PRO A 104 -19.71 11.44 -23.39
N ASN A 105 -20.04 11.64 -24.66
CA ASN A 105 -20.26 10.54 -25.63
C ASN A 105 -18.97 10.13 -26.39
N VAL A 106 -17.83 10.71 -25.99
CA VAL A 106 -16.51 10.40 -26.55
C VAL A 106 -15.74 9.58 -25.52
N PRO A 107 -15.19 8.41 -25.89
CA PRO A 107 -14.40 7.58 -24.97
C PRO A 107 -13.21 8.34 -24.40
N SER A 108 -12.84 8.02 -23.16
CA SER A 108 -11.66 8.56 -22.47
C SER A 108 -11.63 10.08 -22.35
N THR A 109 -12.81 10.69 -22.16
CA THR A 109 -12.95 12.14 -21.96
C THR A 109 -12.97 12.47 -20.47
N GLY A 110 -12.36 13.61 -20.11
CA GLY A 110 -12.40 14.12 -18.74
C GLY A 110 -13.82 14.49 -18.30
N ILE A 111 -14.16 14.19 -17.04
CA ILE A 111 -15.41 14.59 -16.39
C ILE A 111 -15.10 15.34 -15.10
N SER A 112 -16.01 16.22 -14.70
CA SER A 112 -15.93 16.99 -13.47
C SER A 112 -17.27 17.04 -12.78
N LEU A 113 -17.34 16.52 -11.56
CA LEU A 113 -18.52 16.44 -10.74
C LEU A 113 -18.42 17.51 -9.62
N PRO A 114 -19.18 18.62 -9.68
CA PRO A 114 -19.14 19.65 -8.65
C PRO A 114 -19.65 19.16 -7.29
N LEU A 115 -19.00 19.59 -6.21
CA LEU A 115 -19.35 19.30 -4.81
C LEU A 115 -19.84 20.54 -4.06
N VAL A 116 -20.32 21.56 -4.78
CA VAL A 116 -20.72 22.84 -4.17
C VAL A 116 -21.85 22.62 -3.15
N GLY A 117 -21.61 23.08 -1.93
CA GLY A 117 -22.58 23.02 -0.84
C GLY A 117 -22.67 21.65 -0.16
N VAL A 118 -21.69 20.76 -0.34
CA VAL A 118 -21.54 19.55 0.49
C VAL A 118 -21.25 19.93 1.94
N GLU A 119 -21.84 19.19 2.88
CA GLU A 119 -21.60 19.40 4.31
C GLU A 119 -20.45 18.49 4.79
N VAL A 120 -19.50 19.08 5.52
CA VAL A 120 -18.37 18.35 6.10
C VAL A 120 -18.70 18.00 7.53
N GLU A 121 -18.77 16.71 7.83
CA GLU A 121 -19.03 16.18 9.17
C GLU A 121 -17.87 15.28 9.59
N ASN A 122 -17.41 15.43 10.84
CA ASN A 122 -16.32 14.61 11.40
C ASN A 122 -15.07 14.52 10.51
N ASN A 123 -14.69 15.63 9.88
CA ASN A 123 -13.55 15.71 8.96
C ASN A 123 -13.66 14.79 7.72
N ALA A 124 -14.88 14.52 7.26
CA ALA A 124 -15.15 13.77 6.04
C ALA A 124 -16.41 14.27 5.34
N ILE A 125 -16.57 13.88 4.07
CA ILE A 125 -17.85 13.92 3.37
C ILE A 125 -18.20 12.51 2.91
N ASP A 126 -19.48 12.15 3.00
CA ASP A 126 -20.02 10.92 2.45
C ASP A 126 -20.99 11.28 1.33
N ILE A 127 -20.68 10.85 0.10
CA ILE A 127 -21.47 11.19 -1.07
C ILE A 127 -21.80 9.94 -1.90
N THR A 128 -22.93 10.01 -2.61
CA THR A 128 -23.35 8.96 -3.53
C THR A 128 -23.39 9.49 -4.96
N LEU A 129 -22.61 8.86 -5.84
CA LEU A 129 -22.63 9.08 -7.28
C LEU A 129 -23.68 8.16 -7.91
N ARG A 130 -24.64 8.71 -8.64
CA ARG A 130 -25.67 7.92 -9.36
C ARG A 130 -25.55 8.13 -10.85
N ALA A 131 -25.22 7.07 -11.58
CA ALA A 131 -25.13 7.10 -13.03
C ALA A 131 -26.48 6.73 -13.68
N PHE A 132 -26.88 7.52 -14.68
CA PHE A 132 -28.03 7.29 -15.55
C PHE A 132 -27.56 7.32 -17.01
N LEU A 133 -27.25 6.15 -17.55
CA LEU A 133 -26.65 6.00 -18.88
C LEU A 133 -27.72 5.82 -19.96
N SER A 134 -27.45 6.41 -21.12
CA SER A 134 -28.23 6.23 -22.35
C SER A 134 -27.54 5.18 -23.22
N VAL A 135 -28.28 4.14 -23.61
CA VAL A 135 -27.75 3.00 -24.37
C VAL A 135 -28.49 2.88 -25.69
N ALA A 136 -27.77 2.56 -26.77
CA ALA A 136 -28.31 2.27 -28.09
C ALA A 136 -28.09 0.80 -28.47
N GLY A 137 -29.07 0.17 -29.13
CA GLY A 137 -28.97 -1.22 -29.63
C GLY A 137 -29.54 -2.27 -28.67
N ILE A 138 -29.07 -3.51 -28.80
CA ILE A 138 -29.40 -4.62 -27.89
C ILE A 138 -28.49 -4.51 -26.67
N CYS A 139 -29.06 -4.35 -25.47
CA CYS A 139 -28.28 -4.18 -24.24
C CYS A 139 -27.66 -5.50 -23.80
N GLN A 140 -26.44 -5.73 -24.25
CA GLN A 140 -25.50 -6.56 -23.51
C GLN A 140 -24.63 -5.63 -22.70
N PHE A 141 -25.18 -5.09 -21.60
CA PHE A 141 -24.32 -4.48 -20.58
C PHE A 141 -23.61 -5.65 -19.90
N ASP A 142 -22.44 -5.97 -20.44
CA ASP A 142 -21.59 -7.01 -19.86
C ASP A 142 -21.01 -6.46 -18.55
N SER A 143 -21.23 -7.17 -17.44
CA SER A 143 -20.61 -6.83 -16.16
C SER A 143 -19.09 -6.88 -16.22
N GLN A 144 -18.52 -7.56 -17.24
CA GLN A 144 -17.08 -7.54 -17.53
C GLN A 144 -16.62 -6.23 -18.19
N THR A 145 -17.52 -5.45 -18.79
CA THR A 145 -17.23 -4.14 -19.38
C THR A 145 -18.18 -3.07 -18.82
N PRO A 146 -18.03 -2.66 -17.55
CA PRO A 146 -18.87 -1.62 -16.95
C PRO A 146 -18.48 -0.23 -17.47
N PHE A 147 -19.36 0.75 -17.27
CA PHE A 147 -18.94 2.15 -17.33
C PHE A 147 -18.02 2.45 -16.16
N ARG A 148 -16.86 3.06 -16.43
CA ARG A 148 -15.89 3.40 -15.38
C ARG A 148 -15.60 4.89 -15.37
N LEU A 149 -15.46 5.44 -14.18
CA LEU A 149 -14.66 6.62 -13.95
C LEU A 149 -13.30 6.15 -13.45
N VAL A 150 -12.24 6.56 -14.14
CA VAL A 150 -10.86 6.19 -13.78
C VAL A 150 -10.04 7.43 -13.46
N ASP A 151 -8.91 7.23 -12.79
CA ASP A 151 -7.99 8.30 -12.37
C ASP A 151 -8.72 9.38 -11.56
N LEU A 152 -9.59 8.95 -10.64
CA LEU A 152 -10.38 9.86 -9.83
C LEU A 152 -9.49 10.67 -8.89
N GLY A 153 -9.83 11.96 -8.76
CA GLY A 153 -9.23 12.86 -7.80
C GLY A 153 -10.20 13.94 -7.35
N VAL A 154 -9.91 14.54 -6.21
CA VAL A 154 -10.70 15.60 -5.57
C VAL A 154 -9.87 16.87 -5.47
N SER A 155 -10.48 18.00 -5.80
CA SER A 155 -9.88 19.32 -5.57
C SER A 155 -10.47 19.95 -4.32
N TYR A 156 -9.61 20.55 -3.50
CA TYR A 156 -10.01 21.28 -2.30
C TYR A 156 -9.77 22.78 -2.46
N GLN A 157 -10.56 23.57 -1.74
CA GLN A 157 -10.40 25.02 -1.62
C GLN A 157 -10.17 25.38 -0.15
N GLY A 158 -9.41 26.45 0.08
CA GLY A 158 -9.05 26.92 1.42
C GLY A 158 -7.60 26.56 1.75
N ARG A 159 -7.24 26.71 3.02
CA ARG A 159 -5.89 26.40 3.51
C ARG A 159 -6.01 25.46 4.70
N PRO A 160 -5.32 24.31 4.70
CA PRO A 160 -5.31 23.42 5.85
C PRO A 160 -4.93 24.17 7.12
N ALA A 161 -5.67 23.91 8.20
CA ALA A 161 -5.41 24.52 9.50
C ALA A 161 -4.03 24.10 10.01
N VAL A 162 -3.33 25.04 10.62
CA VAL A 162 -2.07 24.77 11.32
C VAL A 162 -2.44 24.03 12.62
N PRO A 163 -1.80 22.89 12.94
CA PRO A 163 -2.10 22.16 14.17
C PRO A 163 -1.77 23.01 15.40
N THR A 164 -2.63 22.95 16.41
CA THR A 164 -2.42 23.67 17.69
C THR A 164 -2.32 22.74 18.90
N THR A 165 -2.73 21.48 18.72
CA THR A 165 -2.69 20.43 19.73
C THR A 165 -2.00 19.19 19.15
N VAL A 166 -1.59 18.27 20.02
CA VAL A 166 -1.07 16.96 19.58
C VAL A 166 -2.13 16.20 18.78
N ALA A 167 -3.41 16.29 19.18
CA ALA A 167 -4.54 15.68 18.46
C ALA A 167 -4.74 16.20 17.02
N ASP A 168 -4.38 17.45 16.76
CA ASP A 168 -4.48 18.05 15.42
C ASP A 168 -3.29 17.70 14.52
N PHE A 169 -2.22 17.12 15.10
CA PHE A 169 -0.93 17.05 14.44
C PHE A 169 -0.96 16.13 13.22
N LEU A 170 -1.56 14.95 13.31
CA LEU A 170 -1.73 14.03 12.18
C LEU A 170 -3.07 14.30 11.47
N PRO A 171 -3.09 15.03 10.34
CA PRO A 171 -4.32 15.43 9.67
C PRO A 171 -5.02 14.25 8.99
N PRO A 172 -6.31 14.37 8.62
CA PRO A 172 -7.01 13.37 7.80
C PRO A 172 -6.34 13.09 6.45
N ILE A 173 -5.63 14.07 5.87
CA ILE A 173 -4.89 13.95 4.61
C ILE A 173 -3.42 14.28 4.87
N LEU A 174 -2.54 13.28 4.73
CA LEU A 174 -1.10 13.40 4.90
C LEU A 174 -0.39 12.82 3.67
N ASP A 175 0.37 13.66 2.97
CA ASP A 175 1.13 13.24 1.78
C ASP A 175 2.54 12.79 2.17
N VAL A 176 3.18 13.52 3.09
CA VAL A 176 4.58 13.31 3.48
C VAL A 176 4.75 13.38 4.99
N LEU A 177 5.48 12.43 5.56
CA LEU A 177 5.99 12.49 6.92
C LEU A 177 7.53 12.45 6.89
N ASP A 178 8.17 13.59 7.18
CA ASP A 178 9.61 13.59 7.43
C ASP A 178 9.88 13.27 8.91
N VAL A 179 10.58 12.16 9.16
CA VAL A 179 11.04 11.73 10.48
C VAL A 179 12.51 12.10 10.62
N PHE A 180 12.79 13.07 11.47
CA PHE A 180 14.13 13.53 11.79
C PHE A 180 14.70 12.74 12.97
N VAL A 181 15.85 12.12 12.74
CA VAL A 181 16.66 11.44 13.78
C VAL A 181 18.07 12.05 13.80
N PRO A 182 18.84 11.93 14.89
CA PRO A 182 20.23 12.38 14.92
C PRO A 182 21.07 11.72 13.82
N GLN A 183 22.16 12.37 13.39
CA GLN A 183 23.10 11.79 12.40
C GLN A 183 23.70 10.45 12.84
N ALA A 184 23.87 10.27 14.14
CA ALA A 184 24.27 9.02 14.77
C ALA A 184 23.15 8.62 15.75
N PRO A 185 22.06 8.02 15.23
CA PRO A 185 20.92 7.68 16.06
C PRO A 185 21.31 6.62 17.07
N SER A 186 20.77 6.71 18.29
CA SER A 186 20.85 5.61 19.24
C SER A 186 19.97 4.44 18.78
N PRO A 187 20.18 3.22 19.31
CA PRO A 187 19.27 2.11 19.05
C PRO A 187 17.81 2.45 19.37
N ALA A 188 17.54 3.20 20.45
CA ALA A 188 16.19 3.57 20.85
C ALA A 188 15.54 4.57 19.87
N GLU A 189 16.31 5.54 19.37
CA GLU A 189 15.85 6.49 18.36
C GLU A 189 15.55 5.79 17.02
N GLY A 190 16.42 4.86 16.62
CA GLY A 190 16.20 4.01 15.45
C GLY A 190 14.95 3.15 15.58
N SER A 191 14.75 2.50 16.73
CA SER A 191 13.54 1.71 17.03
C SER A 191 12.28 2.56 16.97
N ALA A 192 12.29 3.73 17.60
CA ALA A 192 11.16 4.65 17.60
C ALA A 192 10.81 5.11 16.19
N ALA A 193 11.80 5.37 15.33
CA ALA A 193 11.57 5.75 13.93
C ALA A 193 10.89 4.62 13.14
N VAL A 194 11.35 3.37 13.30
CA VAL A 194 10.78 2.20 12.63
C VAL A 194 9.34 1.93 13.10
N GLU A 195 9.11 1.94 14.42
CA GLU A 195 7.77 1.74 14.97
C GLU A 195 6.81 2.87 14.57
N LEU A 196 7.27 4.12 14.58
CA LEU A 196 6.48 5.27 14.15
C LEU A 196 6.06 5.12 12.68
N ALA A 197 6.97 4.67 11.82
CA ALA A 197 6.66 4.44 10.42
C ALA A 197 5.58 3.35 10.26
N ALA A 198 5.71 2.21 10.94
CA ALA A 198 4.69 1.17 10.94
C ALA A 198 3.34 1.71 11.45
N ALA A 199 3.35 2.42 12.56
CA ALA A 199 2.13 2.90 13.20
C ALA A 199 1.41 3.96 12.35
N VAL A 200 2.14 4.87 11.70
CA VAL A 200 1.57 5.87 10.79
C VAL A 200 1.01 5.20 9.54
N VAL A 201 1.73 4.28 8.90
CA VAL A 201 1.18 3.55 7.75
C VAL A 201 -0.09 2.79 8.14
N ALA A 202 -0.10 2.13 9.31
CA ALA A 202 -1.29 1.43 9.79
C ALA A 202 -2.47 2.38 10.03
N ARG A 203 -2.23 3.58 10.58
CA ARG A 203 -3.26 4.61 10.83
C ARG A 203 -3.90 5.11 9.54
N TYR A 204 -3.10 5.37 8.51
CA TYR A 204 -3.59 5.90 7.22
C TYR A 204 -4.07 4.81 6.25
N GLY A 205 -3.82 3.54 6.56
CA GLY A 205 -4.38 2.39 5.87
C GLY A 205 -4.03 2.37 4.38
N THR A 206 -5.04 2.50 3.53
CA THR A 206 -4.91 2.51 2.06
C THR A 206 -4.36 3.83 1.51
N ALA A 207 -4.37 4.90 2.30
CA ALA A 207 -3.82 6.19 1.87
C ALA A 207 -2.30 6.12 1.76
N THR A 208 -1.75 6.77 0.73
CA THR A 208 -0.31 6.71 0.46
C THR A 208 0.42 7.85 1.15
N VAL A 209 0.99 7.57 2.33
CA VAL A 209 1.87 8.52 3.04
C VAL A 209 3.33 8.26 2.69
N ASP A 210 4.06 9.21 2.14
CA ASP A 210 5.51 9.08 1.91
C ASP A 210 6.29 9.36 3.20
N ILE A 211 6.84 8.32 3.82
CA ILE A 211 7.61 8.43 5.07
C ILE A 211 9.09 8.47 4.75
N ARG A 212 9.76 9.58 5.11
CA ARG A 212 11.16 9.83 4.80
C ARG A 212 11.95 10.02 6.08
N VAL A 213 13.06 9.31 6.20
CA VAL A 213 14.00 9.53 7.31
C VAL A 213 15.01 10.60 6.91
N ARG A 214 15.18 11.61 7.78
CA ARG A 214 16.02 12.78 7.55
C ARG A 214 16.99 12.94 8.71
N ALA A 215 18.24 13.31 8.41
CA ALA A 215 19.22 13.56 9.46
C ALA A 215 19.00 14.95 10.06
N LEU A 216 18.82 15.02 11.38
CA LEU A 216 18.91 16.27 12.11
C LEU A 216 20.37 16.71 12.16
N GLN A 217 20.66 17.89 11.60
CA GLN A 217 22.04 18.37 11.51
C GLN A 217 22.64 18.59 12.90
N ALA A 218 23.93 18.30 13.05
CA ALA A 218 24.61 18.43 14.34
C ALA A 218 24.45 19.85 14.93
N GLY A 219 24.04 19.93 16.20
CA GLY A 219 23.79 21.19 16.91
C GLY A 219 22.51 21.92 16.50
N ARG A 220 21.62 21.27 15.73
CA ARG A 220 20.27 21.78 15.46
C ARG A 220 19.23 21.05 16.30
N GLU A 221 18.21 21.79 16.70
CA GLU A 221 17.08 21.28 17.48
C GLU A 221 15.77 21.27 16.67
N GLU A 222 15.72 21.99 15.55
CA GLU A 222 14.56 22.10 14.67
C GLU A 222 14.86 21.57 13.25
N PRO A 223 13.83 21.08 12.52
CA PRO A 223 13.90 20.81 11.09
C PRO A 223 14.34 22.03 10.26
N THR A 224 14.99 21.78 9.12
CA THR A 224 15.54 22.86 8.26
C THR A 224 14.93 22.92 6.85
N SER A 225 13.80 22.25 6.66
CA SER A 225 13.07 22.15 5.40
C SER A 225 11.72 22.84 5.50
N ASP A 226 11.28 23.44 4.40
CA ASP A 226 9.96 24.04 4.29
C ASP A 226 8.85 23.01 4.52
N PHE A 227 7.69 23.50 4.98
CA PHE A 227 6.52 22.70 5.33
C PHE A 227 5.41 22.89 4.29
N ALA A 228 5.03 21.82 3.56
CA ALA A 228 3.82 21.82 2.75
C ALA A 228 2.56 21.61 3.64
N PRO A 229 1.37 22.08 3.24
CA PRO A 229 0.16 21.96 4.09
C PRO A 229 -0.21 20.53 4.50
N THR A 230 0.08 19.54 3.65
CA THR A 230 -0.15 18.10 3.84
C THR A 230 1.13 17.34 4.22
N GLU A 231 2.17 18.05 4.68
CA GLU A 231 3.41 17.46 5.16
C GLU A 231 3.50 17.62 6.68
N ARG A 232 4.14 16.67 7.37
CA ARG A 232 4.42 16.76 8.81
C ARG A 232 5.86 16.40 9.11
N HIS A 233 6.43 17.07 10.11
CA HIS A 233 7.80 16.84 10.57
C HIS A 233 7.79 16.34 12.01
N ILE A 234 8.40 15.19 12.27
CA ILE A 234 8.58 14.64 13.62
C ILE A 234 10.07 14.58 13.91
N VAL A 235 10.50 15.05 15.08
CA VAL A 235 11.89 14.97 15.56
C VAL A 235 11.93 13.97 16.71
N ILE A 236 12.70 12.89 16.57
CA ILE A 236 12.90 11.87 17.60
C ILE A 236 14.23 12.12 18.30
N ARG A 237 14.21 12.25 19.62
CA ARG A 237 15.40 12.61 20.42
C ARG A 237 15.36 12.04 21.83
N GLU A 238 16.44 11.38 22.24
CA GLU A 238 16.56 10.90 23.64
C GLU A 238 16.88 11.99 24.66
N ASP A 239 17.46 13.10 24.21
CA ASP A 239 17.84 14.23 25.06
C ASP A 239 16.72 15.27 25.23
N ALA A 240 15.56 15.05 24.60
CA ALA A 240 14.35 15.85 24.79
C ALA A 240 13.52 15.36 25.99
N GLU A 241 12.65 16.23 26.52
CA GLU A 241 11.75 15.84 27.62
C GLU A 241 10.79 14.72 27.19
N PRO A 242 10.54 13.71 28.06
CA PRO A 242 9.61 12.62 27.75
C PRO A 242 8.23 13.14 27.35
N GLY A 243 7.73 12.71 26.19
CA GLY A 243 6.41 13.10 25.69
C GLY A 243 6.38 13.46 24.22
N LEU A 244 5.19 13.83 23.76
CA LEU A 244 4.92 14.46 22.48
C LEU A 244 4.78 15.97 22.72
N HIS A 245 5.61 16.78 22.06
CA HIS A 245 5.60 18.25 22.21
C HIS A 245 5.48 18.91 20.85
N LEU A 246 4.38 19.62 20.63
CA LEU A 246 4.16 20.41 19.43
C LEU A 246 4.89 21.74 19.57
N GLU A 247 5.88 21.95 18.71
CA GLU A 247 6.70 23.15 18.67
C GLU A 247 6.45 23.95 17.40
N SER A 248 6.68 25.27 17.49
CA SER A 248 6.65 26.17 16.33
C SER A 248 8.07 26.55 15.93
N GLY A 249 8.56 25.94 14.86
CA GLY A 249 9.89 26.22 14.30
C GLY A 249 9.88 27.34 13.26
N ARG A 250 11.08 27.73 12.83
CA ARG A 250 11.25 28.73 11.76
C ARG A 250 10.57 28.34 10.45
N PHE A 251 10.49 27.05 10.15
CA PHE A 251 10.01 26.51 8.87
C PHE A 251 8.59 25.92 8.94
N GLY A 252 7.96 25.94 10.12
CA GLY A 252 6.63 25.37 10.35
C GLY A 252 6.52 24.68 11.70
N PRO A 253 5.31 24.19 12.05
CA PRO A 253 5.12 23.38 13.24
C PRO A 253 5.76 21.99 13.05
N TYR A 254 6.33 21.46 14.12
CA TYR A 254 6.87 20.11 14.15
C TYR A 254 6.61 19.47 15.52
N LEU A 255 6.57 18.14 15.56
CA LEU A 255 6.36 17.40 16.80
C LEU A 255 7.69 16.83 17.29
N ILE A 256 8.03 17.08 18.54
CA ILE A 256 9.13 16.39 19.22
C ILE A 256 8.57 15.15 19.89
N LEU A 257 9.18 14.01 19.60
CA LEU A 257 8.98 12.75 20.29
C LEU A 257 10.20 12.52 21.19
N GLY A 258 10.05 12.82 22.47
CA GLY A 258 11.12 12.82 23.45
C GLY A 258 11.00 11.70 24.50
N GLY A 259 12.14 11.39 25.14
CA GLY A 259 12.26 10.40 26.21
C GLY A 259 13.39 9.41 25.99
N ILE A 260 13.73 8.62 27.00
CA ILE A 260 14.84 7.65 26.93
C ILE A 260 14.35 6.22 26.71
N GLY A 261 15.07 5.45 25.89
CA GLY A 261 14.80 4.03 25.68
C GLY A 261 13.33 3.71 25.37
N GLN A 262 12.69 2.90 26.22
CA GLN A 262 11.29 2.47 26.08
C GLN A 262 10.26 3.60 26.19
N GLN A 263 10.64 4.77 26.71
CA GLN A 263 9.74 5.93 26.75
C GLN A 263 9.40 6.44 25.34
N LEU A 264 10.36 6.40 24.41
CA LEU A 264 10.11 6.78 23.02
C LEU A 264 9.03 5.90 22.39
N LEU A 265 9.10 4.58 22.60
CA LEU A 265 8.12 3.64 22.06
C LEU A 265 6.71 3.88 22.63
N ALA A 266 6.61 4.20 23.92
CA ALA A 266 5.35 4.59 24.53
C ALA A 266 4.75 5.87 23.91
N GLN A 267 5.59 6.86 23.59
CA GLN A 267 5.12 8.09 22.92
C GLN A 267 4.69 7.84 21.48
N THR A 268 5.40 6.99 20.76
CA THR A 268 5.01 6.54 19.42
C THR A 268 3.62 5.90 19.43
N ALA A 269 3.37 5.00 20.38
CA ALA A 269 2.08 4.34 20.53
C ALA A 269 0.94 5.31 20.84
N LEU A 270 1.19 6.37 21.62
CA LEU A 270 0.18 7.39 21.92
C LEU A 270 -0.29 8.11 20.64
N LEU A 271 0.64 8.58 19.81
CA LEU A 271 0.36 9.37 18.60
C LEU A 271 -0.56 8.66 17.60
N THR A 272 -0.55 7.33 17.58
CA THR A 272 -1.35 6.52 16.65
C THR A 272 -2.49 5.78 17.33
N SER A 273 -2.73 6.04 18.62
CA SER A 273 -3.82 5.43 19.38
C SER A 273 -5.06 6.32 19.39
N GLN A 274 -6.19 5.75 19.82
CA GLN A 274 -7.41 6.52 20.09
C GLN A 274 -7.23 7.56 21.22
N LEU A 275 -6.21 7.41 22.07
CA LEU A 275 -5.92 8.38 23.14
C LEU A 275 -5.38 9.72 22.60
N GLU A 276 -4.86 9.75 21.38
CA GLU A 276 -4.45 11.00 20.72
C GLU A 276 -5.63 11.98 20.61
N GLN A 277 -6.86 11.49 20.41
CA GLN A 277 -8.06 12.33 20.27
C GLN A 277 -8.38 13.18 21.52
N ILE A 278 -7.85 12.81 22.68
CA ILE A 278 -8.00 13.57 23.93
C ILE A 278 -6.76 14.40 24.29
N ALA A 279 -5.70 14.35 23.49
CA ALA A 279 -4.49 15.14 23.63
C ALA A 279 -4.69 16.57 23.09
N LEU A 280 -5.67 17.28 23.66
CA LEU A 280 -6.16 18.60 23.24
C LEU A 280 -5.25 19.77 23.69
N THR A 281 -3.99 19.48 23.98
CA THR A 281 -2.95 20.43 24.39
C THR A 281 -1.73 20.29 23.49
N SER A 282 -0.82 21.26 23.51
CA SER A 282 0.42 21.21 22.73
C SER A 282 1.44 20.20 23.27
N SER A 283 1.22 19.64 24.46
CA SER A 283 2.06 18.60 25.05
C SER A 283 1.21 17.47 25.60
N ALA A 284 1.65 16.24 25.42
CA ALA A 284 1.03 15.03 25.94
C ALA A 284 2.07 13.97 26.29
N ILE A 285 1.84 13.21 27.36
CA ILE A 285 2.77 12.17 27.84
C ILE A 285 2.01 10.86 27.95
N ALA A 286 2.51 9.84 27.26
CA ALA A 286 2.01 8.47 27.35
C ALA A 286 2.49 7.79 28.64
N GLY A 287 1.59 7.02 29.25
CA GLY A 287 1.97 5.97 30.19
C GLY A 287 2.53 4.74 29.46
N PRO A 288 2.85 3.66 30.19
CA PRO A 288 3.25 2.39 29.59
C PRO A 288 2.21 1.93 28.55
N SER A 289 2.69 1.50 27.38
CA SER A 289 1.84 1.04 26.28
C SER A 289 1.00 -0.18 26.67
N GLY A 290 -0.21 -0.26 26.11
CA GLY A 290 -1.10 -1.42 26.25
C GLY A 290 -0.54 -2.70 25.59
N PRO A 291 -1.22 -3.84 25.78
CA PRO A 291 -0.74 -5.13 25.28
C PRO A 291 -0.58 -5.15 23.76
N ALA A 292 0.31 -6.02 23.30
CA ALA A 292 0.65 -6.23 21.89
C ALA A 292 -0.57 -6.61 21.04
N PRO A 293 -0.51 -6.45 19.70
CA PRO A 293 -1.55 -6.94 18.81
C PRO A 293 -1.82 -8.43 19.03
N GLU A 294 -3.08 -8.78 19.33
CA GLU A 294 -3.52 -10.17 19.44
C GLU A 294 -3.88 -10.71 18.05
N LEU A 295 -3.49 -11.96 17.79
CA LEU A 295 -3.80 -12.61 16.52
C LEU A 295 -5.25 -13.06 16.47
N THR A 296 -5.88 -12.88 15.31
CA THR A 296 -7.23 -13.38 15.02
C THR A 296 -7.36 -14.87 15.34
N PRO A 297 -8.37 -15.32 16.10
CA PRO A 297 -8.56 -16.74 16.38
C PRO A 297 -8.64 -17.60 15.10
N ARG A 298 -8.33 -18.90 15.21
CA ARG A 298 -8.36 -19.84 14.05
C ARG A 298 -9.77 -20.12 13.50
N ALA A 299 -10.79 -19.56 14.15
CA ALA A 299 -12.15 -19.47 13.67
C ALA A 299 -12.56 -17.99 13.76
N THR A 300 -13.02 -17.44 12.63
CA THR A 300 -13.34 -16.03 12.48
C THR A 300 -14.49 -15.89 11.48
N THR A 301 -14.85 -14.66 11.08
CA THR A 301 -15.89 -14.37 10.09
C THR A 301 -15.32 -13.53 8.93
N LEU A 302 -16.07 -13.39 7.85
CA LEU A 302 -15.72 -12.44 6.79
C LEU A 302 -15.69 -10.99 7.34
N ALA A 303 -16.59 -10.66 8.26
CA ALA A 303 -16.62 -9.37 8.95
C ALA A 303 -15.31 -9.07 9.70
N ASP A 304 -14.76 -10.05 10.41
CA ASP A 304 -13.48 -9.91 11.12
C ASP A 304 -12.29 -9.72 10.16
N LEU A 305 -12.40 -10.25 8.94
CA LEU A 305 -11.46 -9.96 7.85
C LEU A 305 -11.75 -8.63 7.16
N GLY A 306 -12.64 -7.80 7.69
CA GLY A 306 -13.01 -6.49 7.15
C GLY A 306 -13.79 -6.57 5.84
N VAL A 307 -14.50 -7.67 5.58
CA VAL A 307 -15.46 -7.81 4.48
C VAL A 307 -16.85 -7.49 5.05
N GLY A 308 -17.48 -6.42 4.57
CA GLY A 308 -18.85 -6.07 4.94
C GLY A 308 -19.89 -6.94 4.23
N ASP A 309 -21.17 -6.74 4.57
CA ASP A 309 -22.27 -7.37 3.85
C ASP A 309 -22.24 -6.94 2.38
N LEU A 310 -22.37 -7.90 1.47
CA LEU A 310 -22.38 -7.64 0.04
C LEU A 310 -23.79 -7.87 -0.49
N ASP A 311 -24.31 -6.91 -1.26
CA ASP A 311 -25.56 -7.04 -2.00
C ASP A 311 -25.39 -6.42 -3.39
N VAL A 312 -25.74 -7.17 -4.42
CA VAL A 312 -25.67 -6.74 -5.81
C VAL A 312 -26.96 -7.08 -6.51
N VAL A 313 -27.56 -6.09 -7.16
CA VAL A 313 -28.70 -6.26 -8.06
C VAL A 313 -28.28 -6.01 -9.50
N ALA A 314 -28.37 -7.04 -10.34
CA ALA A 314 -28.04 -6.98 -11.76
C ALA A 314 -29.14 -7.63 -12.62
N GLU A 315 -29.21 -7.28 -13.91
CA GLU A 315 -30.26 -7.80 -14.80
C GLU A 315 -29.99 -9.21 -15.36
N SER A 316 -28.74 -9.70 -15.30
CA SER A 316 -28.34 -11.00 -15.87
C SER A 316 -27.53 -11.86 -14.89
N ARG A 317 -26.29 -11.44 -14.58
CA ARG A 317 -25.31 -12.18 -13.76
C ARG A 317 -24.84 -11.34 -12.57
N PRO A 318 -25.59 -11.26 -11.46
CA PRO A 318 -25.09 -10.63 -10.26
C PRO A 318 -23.92 -11.45 -9.69
N THR A 319 -22.85 -10.75 -9.35
CA THR A 319 -21.62 -11.31 -8.80
C THR A 319 -21.24 -10.53 -7.56
N VAL A 320 -20.99 -11.24 -6.47
CA VAL A 320 -20.34 -10.71 -5.26
C VAL A 320 -18.91 -11.22 -5.22
N SER A 321 -17.96 -10.38 -4.80
CA SER A 321 -16.55 -10.77 -4.67
C SER A 321 -16.00 -10.29 -3.34
N PHE A 322 -15.19 -11.12 -2.69
CA PHE A 322 -14.49 -10.81 -1.45
C PHE A 322 -13.09 -11.41 -1.47
N GLY A 323 -12.22 -10.90 -0.60
CA GLY A 323 -10.86 -11.40 -0.46
C GLY A 323 -10.69 -12.23 0.81
N VAL A 324 -9.97 -13.34 0.70
CA VAL A 324 -9.36 -14.01 1.85
C VAL A 324 -7.91 -13.57 1.92
N ASP A 325 -7.62 -12.68 2.86
CA ASP A 325 -6.33 -12.03 3.01
C ASP A 325 -5.55 -12.62 4.20
N GLN A 326 -4.47 -13.34 3.90
CA GLN A 326 -3.63 -13.97 4.92
C GLN A 326 -2.89 -12.93 5.78
N THR A 327 -2.70 -11.72 5.28
CA THR A 327 -2.08 -10.63 6.06
C THR A 327 -3.01 -10.12 7.16
N ARG A 328 -4.34 -10.24 6.96
CA ARG A 328 -5.35 -9.96 7.98
C ARG A 328 -5.50 -11.09 8.99
N LEU A 329 -5.21 -12.33 8.59
CA LEU A 329 -5.09 -13.46 9.52
C LEU A 329 -3.85 -13.34 10.43
N GLY A 330 -2.88 -12.51 10.05
CA GLY A 330 -1.63 -12.29 10.79
C GLY A 330 -0.69 -13.49 10.79
N ARG A 331 -0.91 -14.47 9.89
CA ARG A 331 -0.12 -15.70 9.79
C ARG A 331 -0.38 -16.43 8.47
N PRO A 332 0.53 -17.32 8.00
CA PRO A 332 0.27 -18.18 6.87
C PRO A 332 -0.82 -19.22 7.18
N ALA A 333 -1.70 -19.46 6.22
CA ALA A 333 -2.87 -20.32 6.36
C ALA A 333 -2.89 -21.46 5.32
N LYS A 334 -3.47 -22.60 5.71
CA LYS A 334 -3.80 -23.73 4.82
C LYS A 334 -5.15 -24.32 5.22
N ASN A 335 -5.69 -25.22 4.40
CA ASN A 335 -7.00 -25.83 4.62
C ASN A 335 -8.11 -24.79 4.85
N VAL A 336 -8.05 -23.68 4.11
CA VAL A 336 -8.97 -22.56 4.32
C VAL A 336 -10.37 -22.95 3.88
N ARG A 337 -11.35 -22.77 4.76
CA ARG A 337 -12.76 -23.05 4.50
C ARG A 337 -13.62 -21.87 4.89
N VAL A 338 -14.55 -21.53 4.02
CA VAL A 338 -15.52 -20.44 4.22
C VAL A 338 -16.93 -21.01 4.08
N GLU A 339 -17.79 -20.76 5.05
CA GLU A 339 -19.21 -21.10 4.97
C GLU A 339 -19.97 -19.93 4.37
N LEU A 340 -20.24 -20.02 3.06
CA LEU A 340 -20.90 -18.97 2.30
C LEU A 340 -22.40 -18.97 2.64
N ARG A 341 -22.85 -17.87 3.26
CA ARG A 341 -24.25 -17.62 3.61
C ARG A 341 -24.79 -16.41 2.87
N GLY A 342 -25.96 -16.53 2.29
CA GLY A 342 -26.59 -15.41 1.60
C GLY A 342 -27.86 -15.78 0.86
N SER A 343 -28.31 -14.87 0.01
CA SER A 343 -29.55 -15.02 -0.75
C SER A 343 -29.37 -14.64 -2.21
N TYR A 344 -30.26 -15.14 -3.07
CA TYR A 344 -30.36 -14.77 -4.48
C TYR A 344 -31.82 -14.73 -4.89
N THR A 345 -32.15 -13.95 -5.94
CA THR A 345 -33.49 -14.01 -6.51
C THR A 345 -33.73 -15.39 -7.16
N PRO A 346 -34.73 -16.18 -6.70
CA PRO A 346 -35.02 -17.49 -7.27
C PRO A 346 -35.28 -17.44 -8.79
N PRO A 347 -34.92 -18.50 -9.54
CA PRO A 347 -35.25 -18.57 -10.97
C PRO A 347 -36.77 -18.66 -11.18
N PRO A 348 -37.32 -18.05 -12.26
CA PRO A 348 -38.71 -18.23 -12.69
C PRO A 348 -39.08 -19.71 -12.87
N GLU A 349 -40.37 -20.04 -12.75
CA GLU A 349 -40.85 -21.42 -12.94
C GLU A 349 -40.47 -21.97 -14.33
N GLY A 350 -39.87 -23.15 -14.37
CA GLY A 350 -39.43 -23.80 -15.61
C GLY A 350 -38.06 -23.35 -16.14
N SER A 351 -37.40 -22.40 -15.48
CA SER A 351 -36.01 -22.00 -15.77
C SER A 351 -35.02 -22.61 -14.77
N GLY A 352 -33.78 -22.83 -15.21
CA GLY A 352 -32.69 -23.34 -14.40
C GLY A 352 -31.60 -22.29 -14.19
N GLY A 353 -30.90 -22.39 -13.07
CA GLY A 353 -29.74 -21.55 -12.76
C GLY A 353 -28.75 -22.29 -11.88
N ARG A 354 -27.55 -21.71 -11.76
CA ARG A 354 -26.50 -22.20 -10.87
C ARG A 354 -25.79 -21.05 -10.18
N LEU A 355 -25.39 -21.28 -8.95
CA LEU A 355 -24.34 -20.51 -8.29
C LEU A 355 -23.00 -21.09 -8.73
N ALA A 356 -22.12 -20.26 -9.26
CA ALA A 356 -20.75 -20.62 -9.60
C ALA A 356 -19.81 -19.89 -8.63
N VAL A 357 -18.92 -20.66 -7.98
CA VAL A 357 -17.92 -20.10 -7.07
C VAL A 357 -16.54 -20.21 -7.71
N ARG A 358 -15.87 -19.07 -7.76
CA ARG A 358 -14.52 -18.94 -8.31
C ARG A 358 -13.55 -18.57 -7.21
N VAL A 359 -12.38 -19.20 -7.21
CA VAL A 359 -11.21 -18.80 -6.43
C VAL A 359 -10.14 -18.38 -7.44
N GLY A 360 -9.73 -17.12 -7.40
CA GLY A 360 -9.01 -16.48 -8.49
C GLY A 360 -9.77 -16.67 -9.80
N ASP A 361 -9.13 -17.25 -10.81
CA ASP A 361 -9.75 -17.54 -12.11
C ASP A 361 -10.36 -18.94 -12.23
N THR A 362 -10.25 -19.78 -11.19
CA THR A 362 -10.67 -21.19 -11.23
C THR A 362 -12.06 -21.37 -10.61
N VAL A 363 -13.00 -21.96 -11.35
CA VAL A 363 -14.28 -22.41 -10.77
C VAL A 363 -14.00 -23.63 -9.89
N THR A 364 -14.18 -23.47 -8.58
CA THR A 364 -13.89 -24.52 -7.59
C THR A 364 -15.15 -25.26 -7.15
N ASP A 365 -16.30 -24.60 -7.20
CA ASP A 365 -17.58 -25.20 -6.82
C ASP A 365 -18.73 -24.64 -7.67
N SER A 366 -19.83 -25.38 -7.75
CA SER A 366 -21.07 -24.91 -8.35
C SER A 366 -22.28 -25.67 -7.78
N TRP A 367 -23.33 -24.93 -7.45
CA TRP A 367 -24.57 -25.48 -6.88
C TRP A 367 -25.77 -25.07 -7.73
N PRO A 368 -26.77 -25.94 -7.94
CA PRO A 368 -28.00 -25.55 -8.59
C PRO A 368 -28.76 -24.51 -7.73
N THR A 369 -29.36 -23.51 -8.37
CA THR A 369 -30.30 -22.61 -7.69
C THR A 369 -31.65 -23.31 -7.50
N ASP A 370 -32.36 -22.98 -6.43
CA ASP A 370 -33.67 -23.50 -6.08
C ASP A 370 -34.66 -22.37 -5.70
N ARG A 371 -35.86 -22.76 -5.26
CA ARG A 371 -36.93 -21.81 -4.91
C ARG A 371 -36.78 -21.17 -3.54
N SER A 372 -35.86 -21.65 -2.69
CA SER A 372 -35.64 -21.05 -1.37
C SER A 372 -35.02 -19.65 -1.50
N GLY A 373 -34.28 -19.41 -2.58
CA GLY A 373 -33.55 -18.16 -2.78
C GLY A 373 -32.42 -17.95 -1.78
N ASN A 374 -32.00 -18.99 -1.05
CA ASN A 374 -30.94 -18.90 -0.05
C ASN A 374 -29.84 -19.94 -0.35
N PHE A 375 -28.63 -19.65 0.10
CA PHE A 375 -27.54 -20.62 0.11
C PHE A 375 -26.80 -20.58 1.45
N ASP A 376 -26.42 -21.76 1.92
CA ASP A 376 -25.58 -21.98 3.09
C ASP A 376 -24.70 -23.19 2.77
N ARG A 377 -23.46 -22.95 2.35
CA ARG A 377 -22.56 -23.98 1.79
C ARG A 377 -21.12 -23.71 2.19
N TRP A 378 -20.43 -24.79 2.57
CA TRP A 378 -18.98 -24.75 2.77
C TRP A 378 -18.24 -24.76 1.44
N LEU A 379 -17.43 -23.74 1.22
CA LEU A 379 -16.38 -23.68 0.22
C LEU A 379 -15.05 -24.08 0.86
N THR A 380 -14.32 -25.00 0.23
CA THR A 380 -12.91 -25.26 0.56
C THR A 380 -12.03 -24.60 -0.50
N ILE A 381 -11.14 -23.71 -0.08
CA ILE A 381 -10.16 -23.07 -0.96
C ILE A 381 -8.98 -24.03 -1.13
N PRO A 382 -8.68 -24.52 -2.34
CA PRO A 382 -7.52 -25.39 -2.55
C PRO A 382 -6.22 -24.68 -2.19
N ASP A 383 -5.36 -25.32 -1.40
CA ASP A 383 -4.07 -24.75 -0.95
C ASP A 383 -3.18 -24.23 -2.10
N ARG A 384 -3.23 -24.88 -3.27
CA ARG A 384 -2.49 -24.46 -4.48
C ARG A 384 -2.97 -23.14 -5.09
N LEU A 385 -4.14 -22.66 -4.70
CA LEU A 385 -4.74 -21.40 -5.13
C LEU A 385 -4.61 -20.32 -4.03
N LEU A 386 -4.04 -20.66 -2.88
CA LEU A 386 -3.81 -19.68 -1.82
C LEU A 386 -2.66 -18.77 -2.23
N GLU A 387 -2.99 -17.50 -2.36
CA GLU A 387 -2.07 -16.39 -2.47
C GLU A 387 -2.11 -15.57 -1.18
N ARG A 388 -1.26 -14.55 -1.08
CA ARG A 388 -1.31 -13.59 0.04
C ARG A 388 -2.72 -13.00 0.19
N TYR A 389 -3.30 -12.56 -0.92
CA TYR A 389 -4.69 -12.17 -1.06
C TYR A 389 -5.34 -13.12 -2.07
N THR A 390 -6.35 -13.87 -1.65
CA THR A 390 -7.06 -14.81 -2.52
C THR A 390 -8.47 -14.30 -2.78
N GLN A 391 -8.76 -13.87 -4.00
CA GLN A 391 -10.10 -13.43 -4.37
C GLN A 391 -11.06 -14.62 -4.51
N VAL A 392 -12.24 -14.50 -3.92
CA VAL A 392 -13.36 -15.43 -4.10
C VAL A 392 -14.53 -14.66 -4.69
N SER A 393 -15.14 -15.20 -5.74
CA SER A 393 -16.34 -14.62 -6.35
C SER A 393 -17.46 -15.64 -6.41
N VAL A 394 -18.68 -15.20 -6.08
CA VAL A 394 -19.91 -16.00 -6.22
C VAL A 394 -20.77 -15.32 -7.28
N THR A 395 -21.18 -16.08 -8.29
CA THR A 395 -21.99 -15.56 -9.42
C THR A 395 -23.24 -16.40 -9.60
N VAL A 396 -24.39 -15.74 -9.76
CA VAL A 396 -25.60 -16.41 -10.24
C VAL A 396 -25.56 -16.45 -11.76
N GLU A 397 -25.62 -17.64 -12.34
CA GLU A 397 -25.70 -17.87 -13.77
C GLU A 397 -27.05 -18.50 -14.15
N ARG A 398 -27.65 -18.01 -15.24
CA ARG A 398 -28.92 -18.51 -15.80
C ARG A 398 -28.81 -18.75 -17.29
N GLY A 399 -29.69 -19.60 -17.82
CA GLY A 399 -29.66 -20.05 -19.21
C GLY A 399 -30.36 -19.14 -20.22
N ASP A 400 -31.02 -18.05 -19.80
CA ASP A 400 -32.00 -17.29 -20.58
C ASP A 400 -31.76 -15.77 -20.64
N ASP A 401 -30.61 -15.32 -21.16
CA ASP A 401 -30.27 -13.90 -21.35
C ASP A 401 -30.89 -13.24 -22.62
N ASN A 402 -32.05 -13.71 -23.11
CA ASN A 402 -32.61 -13.27 -24.40
C ASN A 402 -33.45 -11.97 -24.35
N GLY A 403 -33.29 -11.13 -23.32
CA GLY A 403 -34.06 -9.89 -23.13
C GLY A 403 -33.48 -8.67 -23.88
N GLY A 404 -34.35 -7.75 -24.30
CA GLY A 404 -33.95 -6.41 -24.76
C GLY A 404 -33.52 -5.48 -23.61
N CYS A 405 -33.06 -4.26 -23.93
CA CYS A 405 -32.67 -3.24 -22.94
C CYS A 405 -33.75 -2.99 -21.87
N GLY A 406 -33.41 -3.21 -20.60
CA GLY A 406 -34.33 -3.03 -19.47
C GLY A 406 -35.47 -4.05 -19.40
N GLN A 407 -35.36 -5.16 -20.15
CA GLN A 407 -36.31 -6.28 -20.14
C GLN A 407 -35.79 -7.48 -19.34
N GLY A 408 -34.57 -7.39 -18.78
CA GLY A 408 -34.01 -8.42 -17.89
C GLY A 408 -34.67 -8.41 -16.51
N GLN A 409 -34.90 -9.60 -15.94
CA GLN A 409 -35.39 -9.71 -14.57
C GLN A 409 -34.28 -9.24 -13.61
N ARG A 410 -34.55 -8.20 -12.81
CA ARG A 410 -33.62 -7.78 -11.76
C ARG A 410 -33.40 -8.94 -10.81
N THR A 411 -32.14 -9.32 -10.68
CA THR A 411 -31.68 -10.45 -9.88
C THR A 411 -30.73 -9.91 -8.83
N SER A 412 -31.08 -10.15 -7.58
CA SER A 412 -30.19 -9.90 -6.45
C SER A 412 -29.31 -11.12 -6.16
N LEU A 413 -28.12 -10.85 -5.63
CA LEU A 413 -27.26 -11.80 -4.93
C LEU A 413 -26.68 -11.07 -3.72
N SER A 414 -26.83 -11.67 -2.53
CA SER A 414 -26.24 -11.17 -1.30
C SER A 414 -25.30 -12.20 -0.66
N LEU A 415 -24.33 -11.73 0.10
CA LEU A 415 -23.43 -12.50 0.95
C LEU A 415 -23.37 -11.85 2.33
N ASP A 416 -23.60 -12.64 3.36
CA ASP A 416 -23.59 -12.24 4.76
C ASP A 416 -22.15 -12.22 5.30
N SER A 417 -21.73 -11.10 5.87
CA SER A 417 -20.39 -10.93 6.46
C SER A 417 -20.15 -11.80 7.70
N SER A 418 -21.21 -12.29 8.36
CA SER A 418 -21.12 -13.25 9.47
C SER A 418 -20.72 -14.67 9.02
N SER A 419 -20.59 -14.91 7.70
CA SER A 419 -20.11 -16.15 7.11
C SER A 419 -18.82 -16.65 7.80
N PRO A 420 -18.85 -17.81 8.49
CA PRO A 420 -17.69 -18.33 9.20
C PRO A 420 -16.53 -18.71 8.30
N LEU A 421 -15.31 -18.46 8.79
CA LEU A 421 -14.06 -18.83 8.15
C LEU A 421 -13.17 -19.60 9.13
N THR A 422 -12.59 -20.70 8.66
CA THR A 422 -11.68 -21.56 9.43
C THR A 422 -10.44 -21.90 8.62
N PHE A 423 -9.32 -22.08 9.31
CA PHE A 423 -8.03 -22.38 8.69
C PHE A 423 -7.06 -23.01 9.69
N ASP A 424 -6.03 -23.68 9.16
CA ASP A 424 -4.88 -24.17 9.91
C ASP A 424 -3.65 -23.29 9.64
N ASN A 425 -2.66 -23.33 10.54
CA ASN A 425 -1.36 -22.70 10.28
C ASN A 425 -0.62 -23.42 9.16
N ALA A 426 -0.15 -22.68 8.16
CA ALA A 426 0.73 -23.21 7.12
C ALA A 426 2.21 -23.14 7.55
N ASP A 427 2.83 -24.31 7.64
CA ASP A 427 4.28 -24.47 7.76
C ASP A 427 4.69 -25.64 6.85
N PRO A 428 5.43 -25.39 5.75
CA PRO A 428 5.91 -24.09 5.28
C PRO A 428 4.78 -23.14 4.84
N PRO A 429 5.04 -21.81 4.74
CA PRO A 429 4.06 -20.83 4.29
C PRO A 429 3.55 -21.07 2.86
N LEU A 430 2.28 -20.71 2.61
CA LEU A 430 1.65 -20.74 1.28
C LEU A 430 1.17 -19.33 0.91
N PRO A 431 1.59 -18.75 -0.23
CA PRO A 431 2.65 -19.24 -1.12
C PRO A 431 4.05 -19.14 -0.45
N PRO A 432 5.07 -19.85 -0.95
CA PRO A 432 6.42 -19.80 -0.39
C PRO A 432 7.15 -18.50 -0.74
N GLY A 433 8.37 -18.35 -0.21
CA GLY A 433 9.27 -17.26 -0.57
C GLY A 433 8.72 -15.88 -0.21
N LEU A 434 9.05 -14.86 -1.01
CA LEU A 434 8.64 -13.47 -0.83
C LEU A 434 7.12 -13.30 -0.96
N GLY A 435 6.43 -14.23 -1.63
CA GLY A 435 4.97 -14.30 -1.65
C GLY A 435 4.36 -14.51 -0.25
N SER A 436 5.13 -15.08 0.67
CA SER A 436 4.71 -15.34 2.06
C SER A 436 4.82 -14.13 3.00
N ILE A 437 5.37 -13.01 2.54
CA ILE A 437 5.65 -11.82 3.35
C ILE A 437 4.54 -10.79 3.11
N PRO A 438 3.94 -10.14 4.12
CA PRO A 438 4.38 -10.08 5.51
C PRO A 438 3.81 -11.20 6.40
N GLN A 439 2.85 -12.00 5.93
CA GLN A 439 2.09 -12.91 6.78
C GLN A 439 2.95 -13.94 7.52
N SER A 440 4.08 -14.37 6.94
CA SER A 440 5.01 -15.30 7.60
C SER A 440 5.97 -14.64 8.60
N LEU A 441 6.01 -13.31 8.65
CA LEU A 441 6.71 -12.53 9.68
C LEU A 441 5.77 -12.09 10.82
N GLN A 442 4.46 -12.05 10.58
CA GLN A 442 3.47 -11.50 11.51
C GLN A 442 3.23 -12.36 12.77
N PRO A 443 2.71 -11.73 13.85
CA PRO A 443 2.36 -10.30 14.00
C PRO A 443 3.52 -9.47 14.56
N ARG A 444 4.51 -10.12 15.19
CA ARG A 444 5.68 -9.53 15.80
C ARG A 444 6.93 -9.96 15.06
N ILE A 445 7.74 -8.98 14.72
CA ILE A 445 8.92 -9.10 13.87
C ILE A 445 10.13 -8.66 14.66
N SER A 446 11.16 -9.50 14.75
CA SER A 446 12.46 -9.03 15.21
C SER A 446 13.18 -8.32 14.06
N LEU A 447 13.70 -7.13 14.28
CA LEU A 447 14.51 -6.42 13.29
C LEU A 447 15.94 -6.26 13.81
N GLY A 448 16.92 -6.66 13.01
CA GLY A 448 18.33 -6.45 13.33
C GLY A 448 19.06 -5.80 12.17
N TRP A 449 19.91 -4.82 12.47
CA TRP A 449 20.81 -4.18 11.50
C TRP A 449 22.27 -4.40 11.89
N SER A 450 23.13 -4.52 10.88
CA SER A 450 24.57 -4.77 11.08
C SER A 450 25.28 -3.65 11.83
N VAL A 451 25.05 -2.38 11.45
CA VAL A 451 25.71 -1.21 12.06
C VAL A 451 24.71 -0.38 12.86
N GLY A 452 23.49 -0.19 12.34
CA GLY A 452 22.50 0.68 12.98
C GLY A 452 22.82 2.17 12.85
N ASP A 453 23.52 2.55 11.77
CA ASP A 453 23.70 3.95 11.43
C ASP A 453 22.43 4.55 10.82
N PHE A 454 22.47 5.85 10.52
CA PHE A 454 21.36 6.57 9.89
C PHE A 454 20.82 5.86 8.63
N ALA A 455 21.69 5.28 7.80
CA ALA A 455 21.28 4.63 6.57
C ALA A 455 20.56 3.30 6.83
N ASP A 456 20.98 2.55 7.85
CA ASP A 456 20.28 1.33 8.27
C ASP A 456 18.90 1.65 8.87
N VAL A 457 18.77 2.72 9.65
CA VAL A 457 17.46 3.20 10.15
C VAL A 457 16.54 3.58 8.98
N ALA A 458 17.06 4.32 7.99
CA ALA A 458 16.30 4.70 6.79
C ALA A 458 15.82 3.47 6.00
N ARG A 459 16.68 2.46 5.78
CA ARG A 459 16.30 1.18 5.16
C ARG A 459 15.24 0.44 5.98
N GLY A 460 15.39 0.43 7.30
CA GLY A 460 14.43 -0.20 8.22
C GLY A 460 13.05 0.42 8.11
N VAL A 461 12.97 1.76 8.15
CA VAL A 461 11.73 2.51 7.96
C VAL A 461 11.08 2.22 6.61
N GLU A 462 11.87 2.21 5.53
CA GLU A 462 11.34 2.00 4.18
C GLU A 462 10.83 0.56 3.97
N ILE A 463 11.58 -0.44 4.45
CA ILE A 463 11.16 -1.85 4.42
C ILE A 463 9.90 -2.05 5.26
N VAL A 464 9.89 -1.61 6.52
CA VAL A 464 8.76 -1.80 7.43
C VAL A 464 7.53 -1.06 6.95
N SER A 465 7.68 0.14 6.40
CA SER A 465 6.57 0.87 5.76
C SER A 465 5.99 0.09 4.58
N GLY A 466 6.84 -0.48 3.73
CA GLY A 466 6.43 -1.34 2.62
C GLY A 466 5.67 -2.58 3.08
N LEU A 467 6.16 -3.23 4.14
CA LEU A 467 5.50 -4.39 4.74
C LEU A 467 4.15 -4.04 5.37
N GLN A 468 4.08 -2.95 6.13
CA GLN A 468 2.87 -2.51 6.79
C GLN A 468 1.78 -2.14 5.78
N ARG A 469 2.10 -1.53 4.63
CA ARG A 469 1.11 -1.23 3.58
C ARG A 469 0.38 -2.46 3.04
N MET A 470 1.01 -3.63 3.14
CA MET A 470 0.41 -4.88 2.68
C MET A 470 -0.55 -5.49 3.71
N THR A 471 -0.67 -4.91 4.91
CA THR A 471 -1.46 -5.48 6.01
C THR A 471 -2.22 -4.41 6.78
N SER A 472 -3.49 -4.66 7.07
CA SER A 472 -4.25 -3.83 8.01
C SER A 472 -3.97 -4.18 9.48
N VAL A 473 -3.32 -5.32 9.77
CA VAL A 473 -2.85 -5.67 11.11
C VAL A 473 -1.56 -4.88 11.39
N PRO A 474 -1.52 -4.05 12.46
CA PRO A 474 -0.32 -3.35 12.86
C PRO A 474 0.83 -4.32 13.16
N LEU A 475 1.99 -4.08 12.55
CA LEU A 475 3.19 -4.86 12.79
C LEU A 475 3.85 -4.41 14.10
N GLY A 476 4.07 -5.37 15.01
CA GLY A 476 4.93 -5.12 16.16
C GLY A 476 6.40 -5.34 15.78
N ILE A 477 7.25 -4.33 15.92
CA ILE A 477 8.67 -4.43 15.55
C ILE A 477 9.52 -4.39 16.80
N ASP A 478 10.22 -5.48 17.09
CA ASP A 478 11.19 -5.57 18.18
C ASP A 478 12.60 -5.40 17.57
N VAL A 479 13.16 -4.21 17.66
CA VAL A 479 14.52 -3.94 17.17
C VAL A 479 15.55 -4.46 18.16
N LEU A 480 16.46 -5.29 17.67
CA LEU A 480 17.48 -6.00 18.46
C LEU A 480 18.86 -5.86 17.81
N PRO A 481 19.96 -6.04 18.58
CA PRO A 481 21.27 -6.26 18.01
C PRO A 481 21.25 -7.40 16.97
N PHE A 482 22.03 -7.30 15.90
CA PHE A 482 22.00 -8.25 14.79
C PHE A 482 22.10 -9.73 15.21
N PRO A 483 23.00 -10.15 16.12
CA PRO A 483 23.08 -11.55 16.57
C PRO A 483 21.84 -12.01 17.33
N ASP A 484 21.21 -11.12 18.08
CA ASP A 484 20.02 -11.40 18.88
C ASP A 484 18.80 -11.53 17.97
N ALA A 485 18.65 -10.63 16.98
CA ALA A 485 17.65 -10.75 15.93
C ALA A 485 17.81 -12.06 15.13
N LYS A 486 19.05 -12.38 14.72
CA LYS A 486 19.36 -13.63 14.00
C LYS A 486 18.98 -14.87 14.80
N SER A 487 19.14 -14.86 16.12
CA SER A 487 18.79 -15.99 17.00
C SER A 487 17.33 -15.96 17.50
N SER A 488 16.50 -15.01 17.06
CA SER A 488 15.27 -14.67 17.77
C SER A 488 14.10 -15.65 17.77
N GLY A 489 13.96 -16.68 16.95
CA GLY A 489 12.76 -17.55 16.99
C GLY A 489 11.41 -16.92 16.56
N GLN A 490 11.30 -15.59 16.46
CA GLN A 490 10.21 -14.88 15.77
C GLN A 490 10.50 -14.78 14.26
N GLY A 491 9.54 -14.30 13.48
CA GLY A 491 9.84 -13.82 12.12
C GLY A 491 10.87 -12.67 12.19
N THR A 492 11.85 -12.65 11.30
CA THR A 492 13.00 -11.73 11.42
C THR A 492 13.24 -10.93 10.15
N ILE A 493 13.56 -9.65 10.29
CA ILE A 493 14.16 -8.81 9.25
C ILE A 493 15.62 -8.55 9.63
N LEU A 494 16.55 -8.88 8.73
CA LEU A 494 17.97 -8.59 8.88
C LEU A 494 18.41 -7.59 7.81
N ILE A 495 19.01 -6.48 8.22
CA ILE A 495 19.56 -5.46 7.34
C ILE A 495 21.08 -5.52 7.44
N ASP A 496 21.70 -6.04 6.40
CA ASP A 496 23.15 -6.06 6.24
C ASP A 496 23.51 -5.49 4.87
N ALA A 497 23.49 -4.16 4.79
CA ALA A 497 23.62 -3.44 3.53
C ALA A 497 24.96 -3.67 2.83
N ARG A 498 26.02 -4.06 3.55
CA ARG A 498 27.32 -4.39 2.95
C ARG A 498 27.43 -5.86 2.57
N GLY A 499 26.73 -6.74 3.28
CA GLY A 499 26.75 -8.18 3.06
C GLY A 499 27.88 -8.90 3.79
N ASP A 500 28.48 -8.27 4.79
CA ASP A 500 29.60 -8.85 5.53
C ASP A 500 29.10 -9.96 6.49
N GLU A 501 27.97 -9.72 7.17
CA GLU A 501 27.35 -10.67 8.11
C GLU A 501 26.46 -11.70 7.39
N ALA A 502 25.88 -11.31 6.25
CA ALA A 502 24.99 -12.11 5.44
C ALA A 502 25.70 -13.24 4.69
N GLN A 503 27.03 -13.16 4.55
CA GLN A 503 27.87 -14.21 3.97
C GLN A 503 27.80 -15.54 4.72
N ASP A 504 27.42 -15.53 5.99
CA ASP A 504 27.26 -16.78 6.77
C ASP A 504 25.83 -17.31 6.76
N LEU A 505 24.91 -16.64 6.07
CA LEU A 505 23.50 -17.03 6.00
C LEU A 505 23.23 -17.93 4.77
N PRO A 506 22.33 -18.92 4.87
CA PRO A 506 21.96 -19.79 3.76
C PRO A 506 21.02 -19.08 2.78
N LEU A 507 21.50 -17.98 2.18
CA LEU A 507 20.70 -17.15 1.27
C LEU A 507 20.49 -17.84 -0.09
N PRO A 508 19.31 -17.66 -0.72
CA PRO A 508 19.03 -18.18 -2.05
C PRO A 508 20.01 -17.73 -3.12
N VAL A 509 20.50 -16.49 -3.01
CA VAL A 509 21.47 -15.91 -3.95
C VAL A 509 22.70 -15.47 -3.19
N ARG A 510 23.85 -16.03 -3.57
CA ARG A 510 25.16 -15.73 -2.98
C ARG A 510 26.15 -15.36 -4.07
N ALA A 511 27.07 -14.47 -3.74
CA ALA A 511 28.17 -14.11 -4.61
C ALA A 511 29.50 -14.40 -3.91
N ASP A 512 30.40 -15.07 -4.63
CA ASP A 512 31.79 -15.30 -4.23
C ASP A 512 32.71 -14.94 -5.41
N GLY A 513 33.38 -13.79 -5.30
CA GLY A 513 34.13 -13.18 -6.41
C GLY A 513 33.26 -13.02 -7.65
N ASP A 514 33.72 -13.56 -8.78
CA ASP A 514 33.03 -13.55 -10.08
C ASP A 514 31.87 -14.57 -10.15
N THR A 515 31.70 -15.44 -9.16
CA THR A 515 30.68 -16.51 -9.20
C THR A 515 29.44 -16.10 -8.42
N VAL A 516 28.28 -16.13 -9.09
CA VAL A 516 26.96 -16.03 -8.47
C VAL A 516 26.36 -17.43 -8.39
N THR A 517 25.95 -17.82 -7.19
CA THR A 517 25.31 -19.11 -6.91
C THR A 517 23.86 -18.86 -6.53
N VAL A 518 22.94 -19.56 -7.22
CA VAL A 518 21.54 -19.64 -6.85
C VAL A 518 21.27 -21.02 -6.25
N THR A 519 20.99 -21.04 -4.96
CA THR A 519 20.77 -22.26 -4.17
C THR A 519 19.30 -22.32 -3.79
N GLY A 520 18.66 -23.46 -4.09
CA GLY A 520 17.35 -23.82 -3.56
C GLY A 520 17.41 -25.13 -2.79
N ASP A 521 16.30 -25.84 -2.73
CA ASP A 521 16.24 -27.15 -2.07
C ASP A 521 16.87 -28.27 -2.94
N GLY A 522 17.32 -27.94 -4.16
CA GLY A 522 18.03 -28.82 -5.09
C GLY A 522 19.53 -28.51 -5.25
N ALA A 523 20.16 -29.09 -6.29
CA ALA A 523 21.56 -28.81 -6.61
C ALA A 523 21.76 -27.32 -6.97
N PRO A 524 22.81 -26.66 -6.43
CA PRO A 524 23.04 -25.25 -6.69
C PRO A 524 23.35 -24.99 -8.16
N ASN A 525 22.73 -23.95 -8.73
CA ASN A 525 23.06 -23.46 -10.04
C ASN A 525 24.10 -22.35 -9.91
N THR A 526 25.26 -22.52 -10.53
CA THR A 526 26.35 -21.53 -10.50
C THR A 526 26.47 -20.83 -11.84
N LEU A 527 26.71 -19.52 -11.78
CA LEU A 527 26.94 -18.66 -12.93
C LEU A 527 28.19 -17.81 -12.67
N THR A 528 29.24 -18.01 -13.45
CA THR A 528 30.44 -17.18 -13.38
C THR A 528 30.29 -15.99 -14.33
N LEU A 529 30.38 -14.78 -13.78
CA LEU A 529 30.21 -13.51 -14.47
C LEU A 529 31.52 -12.71 -14.43
N GLN A 530 32.02 -12.33 -15.60
CA GLN A 530 33.20 -11.50 -15.74
C GLN A 530 32.83 -10.22 -16.52
N PRO A 531 32.96 -9.03 -15.92
CA PRO A 531 33.39 -8.76 -14.55
C PRO A 531 32.36 -9.17 -13.49
N GLN A 532 32.80 -9.26 -12.22
CA GLN A 532 31.92 -9.46 -11.06
C GLN A 532 30.68 -8.57 -11.11
N LEU A 533 29.50 -9.19 -10.97
CA LEU A 533 28.24 -8.49 -10.88
C LEU A 533 28.06 -7.91 -9.47
N ARG A 534 27.84 -6.59 -9.36
CA ARG A 534 27.48 -5.91 -8.11
C ARG A 534 25.97 -5.72 -8.02
N PHE A 535 25.38 -6.09 -6.89
CA PHE A 535 23.94 -6.06 -6.70
C PHE A 535 23.52 -5.85 -5.25
N GLY A 536 22.32 -5.31 -5.07
CA GLY A 536 21.56 -5.35 -3.83
C GLY A 536 20.45 -6.37 -3.96
N ALA A 537 20.04 -7.00 -2.86
CA ALA A 537 19.03 -8.03 -2.86
C ALA A 537 18.15 -7.97 -1.62
N LEU A 538 16.88 -8.30 -1.81
CA LEU A 538 15.95 -8.64 -0.75
C LEU A 538 15.65 -10.14 -0.91
N GLN A 539 15.99 -10.93 0.10
CA GLN A 539 15.94 -12.39 0.01
C GLN A 539 15.23 -12.96 1.22
N VAL A 540 14.57 -14.09 1.05
CA VAL A 540 13.94 -14.78 2.16
C VAL A 540 14.46 -16.21 2.23
N TYR A 541 14.66 -16.68 3.45
CA TYR A 541 14.96 -18.08 3.71
C TYR A 541 14.26 -18.54 4.99
N ARG A 542 14.28 -19.87 5.21
CA ARG A 542 13.67 -20.51 6.36
C ARG A 542 14.73 -20.96 7.35
N ASP A 543 14.51 -20.64 8.62
CA ASP A 543 15.27 -21.21 9.74
C ASP A 543 14.29 -22.00 10.62
N GLY A 544 14.20 -23.31 10.35
CA GLY A 544 13.17 -24.16 10.94
C GLY A 544 11.76 -23.65 10.59
N ALA A 545 10.98 -23.33 11.63
CA ALA A 545 9.58 -22.89 11.51
C ALA A 545 9.42 -21.37 11.24
N ARG A 546 10.50 -20.57 11.34
CA ARG A 546 10.43 -19.10 11.14
C ARG A 546 10.96 -18.67 9.78
N THR A 547 10.41 -17.56 9.32
CA THR A 547 10.83 -16.90 8.07
C THR A 547 11.78 -15.75 8.40
N ILE A 548 12.88 -15.64 7.63
CA ILE A 548 13.86 -14.57 7.77
C ILE A 548 13.94 -13.82 6.44
N LEU A 549 13.60 -12.54 6.47
CA LEU A 549 13.78 -11.59 5.37
C LEU A 549 15.12 -10.89 5.55
N VAL A 550 15.98 -10.94 4.53
CA VAL A 550 17.32 -10.36 4.54
C VAL A 550 17.44 -9.32 3.45
N ALA A 551 17.67 -8.07 3.85
CA ALA A 551 18.04 -6.97 2.97
C ALA A 551 19.57 -6.86 2.97
N THR A 552 20.20 -7.19 1.84
CA THR A 552 21.66 -7.27 1.75
C THR A 552 22.22 -6.86 0.38
N SER A 553 23.54 -6.85 0.24
CA SER A 553 24.23 -6.64 -1.03
C SER A 553 25.52 -7.45 -1.06
N ASN A 554 26.23 -7.47 -2.19
CA ASN A 554 27.59 -8.00 -2.25
C ASN A 554 28.63 -6.87 -2.24
N GLY A 555 28.55 -5.96 -1.27
CA GLY A 555 29.36 -4.75 -1.18
C GLY A 555 28.85 -3.58 -2.02
N ALA A 556 27.58 -3.61 -2.44
CA ALA A 556 26.92 -2.62 -3.28
C ALA A 556 25.66 -2.07 -2.60
N SER A 557 25.82 -1.45 -1.42
CA SER A 557 24.71 -0.93 -0.60
C SER A 557 23.81 0.05 -1.36
N ASN A 558 24.36 0.84 -2.27
CA ASN A 558 23.59 1.75 -3.13
C ASN A 558 22.59 1.03 -4.05
N GLN A 559 22.87 -0.23 -4.43
CA GLN A 559 21.93 -1.04 -5.19
C GLN A 559 20.83 -1.63 -4.31
N LEU A 560 21.12 -1.87 -3.02
CA LEU A 560 20.07 -2.21 -2.05
C LEU A 560 19.17 -0.99 -1.82
N ASP A 561 19.73 0.19 -1.63
CA ASP A 561 18.95 1.43 -1.48
C ASP A 561 18.06 1.65 -2.70
N ALA A 562 18.62 1.52 -3.91
CA ALA A 562 17.84 1.62 -5.15
C ALA A 562 16.76 0.53 -5.30
N LEU A 563 16.94 -0.65 -4.70
CA LEU A 563 15.93 -1.70 -4.67
C LEU A 563 14.78 -1.32 -3.75
N VAL A 564 15.08 -0.92 -2.51
CA VAL A 564 14.06 -0.59 -1.51
C VAL A 564 13.26 0.65 -1.94
N THR A 565 13.93 1.68 -2.48
CA THR A 565 13.26 2.84 -3.09
C THR A 565 12.45 2.50 -4.33
N TRP A 566 12.92 1.56 -5.15
CA TRP A 566 12.09 1.05 -6.24
C TRP A 566 10.84 0.37 -5.67
N LEU A 567 10.94 -0.43 -4.61
CA LEU A 567 9.76 -1.07 -4.01
C LEU A 567 8.78 -0.04 -3.42
N GLY A 568 9.29 1.02 -2.76
CA GLY A 568 8.47 2.07 -2.16
C GLY A 568 7.77 3.02 -3.15
N SER A 569 8.30 3.19 -4.36
CA SER A 569 7.74 4.14 -5.35
C SER A 569 6.49 3.66 -6.10
N GLY A 570 5.95 2.47 -5.81
CA GLY A 570 4.72 1.98 -6.42
C GLY A 570 3.93 1.06 -5.50
N ALA A 571 2.63 1.33 -5.36
CA ALA A 571 1.75 0.62 -4.44
C ALA A 571 1.70 -0.91 -4.69
N ASP A 572 1.85 -1.34 -5.94
CA ASP A 572 1.72 -2.75 -6.32
C ASP A 572 3.04 -3.55 -6.22
N ARG A 573 4.19 -2.89 -6.03
CA ARG A 573 5.49 -3.55 -6.15
C ARG A 573 5.79 -4.50 -4.99
N TRP A 574 5.47 -4.11 -3.77
CA TRP A 574 5.51 -4.98 -2.59
C TRP A 574 4.51 -6.15 -2.68
N PRO A 575 3.21 -5.90 -3.02
CA PRO A 575 2.23 -6.93 -3.32
C PRO A 575 2.69 -8.00 -4.32
N GLN A 576 3.38 -7.59 -5.39
CA GLN A 576 3.80 -8.48 -6.48
C GLN A 576 5.09 -9.28 -6.21
N LEU A 577 5.75 -9.07 -5.07
CA LEU A 577 6.95 -9.84 -4.74
C LEU A 577 6.66 -11.34 -4.66
N SER A 578 7.48 -12.11 -5.38
CA SER A 578 7.39 -13.57 -5.52
C SER A 578 8.78 -14.17 -5.72
N GLY A 579 8.89 -15.50 -5.64
CA GLY A 579 10.18 -16.20 -5.61
C GLY A 579 10.90 -16.04 -4.27
N ASP A 580 12.17 -16.40 -4.19
CA ASP A 580 12.94 -16.44 -2.93
C ASP A 580 13.87 -15.23 -2.77
N ALA A 581 14.18 -14.55 -3.87
CA ALA A 581 14.99 -13.34 -3.86
C ALA A 581 14.56 -12.37 -4.96
N VAL A 582 14.72 -11.08 -4.72
CA VAL A 582 14.68 -10.04 -5.74
C VAL A 582 16.00 -9.28 -5.73
N ILE A 583 16.61 -9.12 -6.90
CA ILE A 583 17.94 -8.56 -7.07
C ILE A 583 17.85 -7.27 -7.89
N LYS A 584 18.55 -6.23 -7.44
CA LYS A 584 18.77 -4.99 -8.18
C LYS A 584 20.22 -4.87 -8.61
N VAL A 585 20.41 -4.63 -9.91
CA VAL A 585 21.70 -4.29 -10.52
C VAL A 585 21.62 -2.91 -11.16
N ALA A 586 22.76 -2.25 -11.29
CA ALA A 586 22.83 -0.91 -11.84
C ALA A 586 22.25 -0.87 -13.27
N GLY A 587 21.38 0.12 -13.54
CA GLY A 587 20.81 0.36 -14.86
C GLY A 587 19.80 -0.69 -15.36
N ARG A 588 19.32 -1.60 -14.50
CA ARG A 588 18.26 -2.55 -14.86
C ARG A 588 17.10 -2.53 -13.86
N GLU A 589 15.94 -3.00 -14.28
CA GLU A 589 14.84 -3.29 -13.37
C GLU A 589 15.19 -4.47 -12.44
N PRO A 590 14.57 -4.54 -11.25
CA PRO A 590 14.78 -5.68 -10.36
C PRO A 590 14.36 -7.00 -11.00
N LEU A 591 15.05 -8.07 -10.63
CA LEU A 591 14.82 -9.42 -11.14
C LEU A 591 14.45 -10.35 -9.98
N SER A 592 13.29 -11.01 -10.09
CA SER A 592 12.91 -12.08 -9.16
C SER A 592 13.65 -13.37 -9.50
N VAL A 593 14.07 -14.08 -8.46
CA VAL A 593 14.76 -15.36 -8.51
C VAL A 593 13.97 -16.35 -7.68
N THR A 594 13.56 -17.44 -8.32
CA THR A 594 12.99 -18.60 -7.63
C THR A 594 14.07 -19.66 -7.57
N ALA A 595 14.36 -20.13 -6.37
CA ALA A 595 15.31 -21.19 -6.15
C ALA A 595 14.70 -22.54 -6.63
N PRO A 596 15.49 -23.45 -7.22
CA PRO A 596 14.96 -24.71 -7.71
C PRO A 596 14.34 -25.53 -6.55
N PRO A 597 13.15 -26.13 -6.73
CA PRO A 597 12.59 -27.03 -5.72
C PRO A 597 13.48 -28.26 -5.57
N ALA A 598 13.42 -28.91 -4.40
CA ALA A 598 14.05 -30.21 -4.19
C ALA A 598 13.52 -31.18 -5.24
N PRO A 599 14.35 -32.11 -5.76
CA PRO A 599 13.80 -33.26 -6.45
C PRO A 599 12.86 -33.97 -5.47
N GLU A 600 11.57 -34.05 -5.80
CA GLU A 600 10.64 -34.93 -5.11
C GLU A 600 11.25 -36.33 -5.10
N ASP A 601 11.26 -37.00 -3.95
CA ASP A 601 11.48 -38.46 -3.84
C ASP A 601 10.33 -39.20 -4.53
N THR A 602 10.23 -39.02 -5.84
CA THR A 602 9.45 -39.86 -6.72
C THR A 602 10.26 -41.14 -6.91
N SER A 603 10.00 -42.10 -6.04
CA SER A 603 10.17 -43.51 -6.36
C SER A 603 9.22 -43.90 -7.51
N ALA A 604 9.46 -43.33 -8.70
CA ALA A 604 8.74 -43.58 -9.93
C ALA A 604 9.74 -44.10 -10.96
N LYS A 605 9.63 -45.41 -11.25
CA LYS A 605 10.43 -46.12 -12.25
C LYS A 605 10.47 -45.34 -13.57
N TRP A 606 11.66 -44.93 -13.98
CA TRP A 606 11.87 -44.21 -15.24
C TRP A 606 11.50 -45.06 -16.44
N SER A 607 10.66 -44.53 -17.33
CA SER A 607 10.48 -45.11 -18.66
C SER A 607 11.55 -44.56 -19.63
N PRO A 608 12.14 -45.40 -20.50
CA PRO A 608 13.27 -45.05 -21.36
C PRO A 608 13.03 -43.84 -22.29
N GLY A 609 11.76 -43.45 -22.53
CA GLY A 609 11.41 -42.34 -23.42
C GLY A 609 11.81 -40.96 -22.90
N ARG A 610 11.87 -40.74 -21.59
CA ARG A 610 12.27 -39.44 -21.01
C ARG A 610 13.78 -39.20 -21.03
N VAL A 611 14.59 -40.28 -20.98
CA VAL A 611 16.05 -40.19 -21.10
C VAL A 611 16.47 -39.75 -22.51
N VAL A 612 15.76 -40.20 -23.53
CA VAL A 612 16.02 -39.80 -24.93
C VAL A 612 15.64 -38.32 -25.16
N ALA A 613 14.59 -37.82 -24.53
CA ALA A 613 14.16 -36.42 -24.69
C ALA A 613 15.12 -35.42 -24.03
N VAL A 614 15.62 -35.72 -22.83
CA VAL A 614 16.58 -34.85 -22.12
C VAL A 614 17.97 -34.92 -22.79
N ALA A 615 18.40 -36.11 -23.24
CA ALA A 615 19.65 -36.24 -23.99
C ALA A 615 19.59 -35.49 -25.34
N ALA A 616 18.45 -35.51 -26.04
CA ALA A 616 18.28 -34.79 -27.31
C ALA A 616 18.32 -33.26 -27.12
N ALA A 617 17.77 -32.73 -26.02
CA ALA A 617 17.81 -31.30 -25.71
C ALA A 617 19.23 -30.79 -25.39
N VAL A 618 20.02 -31.57 -24.65
CA VAL A 618 21.43 -31.23 -24.34
C VAL A 618 22.31 -31.28 -25.58
N VAL A 619 22.09 -32.25 -26.48
CA VAL A 619 22.83 -32.34 -27.76
C VAL A 619 22.48 -31.19 -28.70
N ALA A 620 21.22 -30.74 -28.75
CA ALA A 620 20.82 -29.61 -29.58
C ALA A 620 21.51 -28.29 -29.15
N VAL A 621 21.63 -28.05 -27.84
CA VAL A 621 22.32 -26.85 -27.30
C VAL A 621 23.83 -26.89 -27.57
N ALA A 622 24.46 -28.07 -27.46
CA ALA A 622 25.88 -28.24 -27.77
C ALA A 622 26.21 -28.02 -29.26
N VAL A 623 25.34 -28.45 -30.18
CA VAL A 623 25.52 -28.25 -31.63
C VAL A 623 25.35 -26.77 -32.02
N ILE A 624 24.42 -26.06 -31.38
CA ILE A 624 24.23 -24.61 -31.58
C ILE A 624 25.45 -23.84 -31.04
N GLY A 625 25.97 -24.22 -29.86
CA GLY A 625 27.19 -23.61 -29.31
C GLY A 625 28.43 -23.80 -30.19
N LEU A 626 28.63 -25.02 -30.73
CA LEU A 626 29.77 -25.33 -31.59
C LEU A 626 29.69 -24.65 -32.98
N SER A 627 28.49 -24.51 -33.54
CA SER A 627 28.29 -23.83 -34.83
C SER A 627 28.49 -22.31 -34.70
N VAL A 628 28.06 -21.69 -33.60
CA VAL A 628 28.31 -20.26 -33.31
C VAL A 628 29.81 -20.00 -33.07
N ALA A 629 30.50 -20.86 -32.31
CA ALA A 629 31.94 -20.74 -32.07
C ALA A 629 32.77 -20.89 -33.37
N TRP A 630 32.34 -21.77 -34.29
CA TRP A 630 33.01 -21.97 -35.58
C TRP A 630 32.79 -20.80 -36.55
N LEU A 631 31.59 -20.19 -36.56
CA LEU A 631 31.28 -18.98 -37.33
C LEU A 631 32.05 -17.75 -36.83
N LEU A 632 32.23 -17.60 -35.51
CA LEU A 632 33.03 -16.53 -34.91
C LEU A 632 34.53 -16.69 -35.20
N ARG A 633 35.05 -17.93 -35.18
CA ARG A 633 36.45 -18.21 -35.59
C ARG A 633 36.74 -17.95 -37.06
N ARG A 634 35.75 -18.04 -37.95
CA ARG A 634 35.91 -17.68 -39.38
C ARG A 634 35.89 -16.18 -39.63
N ARG A 635 35.24 -15.38 -38.77
CA ARG A 635 35.23 -13.92 -38.89
C ARG A 635 36.53 -13.26 -38.40
N SER A 636 37.28 -13.87 -37.47
CA SER A 636 38.55 -13.30 -36.98
C SER A 636 39.76 -13.55 -37.89
N ARG A 637 39.58 -14.17 -39.07
CA ARG A 637 40.65 -14.42 -40.06
C ARG A 637 40.46 -13.69 -41.38
N ARG A 638 39.60 -12.66 -41.43
CA ARG A 638 39.42 -11.80 -42.61
C ARG A 638 39.29 -10.33 -42.22
N THR A 639 40.44 -9.71 -41.97
CA THR A 639 40.80 -8.37 -42.46
C THR A 639 42.32 -8.24 -42.36
N PRO A 640 43.02 -7.84 -43.45
CA PRO A 640 44.46 -7.66 -43.49
C PRO A 640 44.95 -6.48 -42.64
#